data_AF-A0A5E4T1C8-F1
#
_entry.id   AF-A0A5E4T1C8-F1
#
_cell.length_a   1.000
_cell.length_b   1.000
_cell.length_c   1.000
_cell.angle_alpha   90.00
_cell.angle_beta   90.00
_cell.angle_gamma   90.00
#
_symmetry.space_group_name_H-M   'P 1'
#
loop_
_entity.id
_entity.type
_entity.pdbx_description
1 polymer ?
#
loop_
_entity_poly.entity_id
_entity_poly.type
_entity_poly.pdbx_seq_one_letter_code
_entity_poly.pdbx_strand_id
1 'polypeptide(L)'
;MDRAHFSTESYAQDQRGPAWQARLLDARLHFRPPPAGEPLHGTLLTHRTPAGIELSVISSTPQTVSARAGGERGFLLVMLLDGQMTLASAGALDGETLAAGDIACIPGAQSADLIARTPFRLISVHVRHTLIAPRLGSAPPVQTCKLPDSVSRLFGALLGGLALQLDAMQDADPHALEPVENVILECLASALAAAKPQASTNLSTSRGIVFTRICHRIQARLAEPDLSLCAIAKDEHVSDRYLRKLFEDAGQSFSSYLRNSRLQRCHADLQNPAYDQLSVSDICYRWGFNDPSYFSQAFRERFGVSPKASRDQALRSRALPERARISRGHPDVPAGLTHRTNVSPAAAMALTEREAISGSDARHPLPHDAGQHHYLRATCDSVHWGYLSHDLPPVLTVASGDTVTVETLTQHATDDWARMIQGDPGAESVFHWTATQKNVDRRGAGPMDASVYGRGAGEGFGVHICTGPIAVEDAMPGDVLEVRILDLHPRPSANPEFAGKAFGSHASTWWGFHYQDMLTLPREREVVTVFEIDCHDDAEEGTDVARAIYSFRWTPQQDPFGVVHPTIDYPGVPVDHTRITKNFRTLKNVEIPLRPHFGVLAVAPAQDGLIDSIPPSSYAGNLDNWRVTRGASVFLKVAVPGALLSIGDPHASQGDAELGGTAIECSLTGNIQLVLHKKAAIEANAPYADLTYPLVETPTEWIIHGFSSPNHLAELGQKAQSQIYMKSTLDSALRDAFLKARRFLMQVKRLTEDEATAILSVSVDFGVTQVVNGNWGVHAIIRKGMFND
;
A
#
# COMPACT_ATOMS: atom_id res chain seq x y z
N MET A 1 17.28 -18.13 -12.19
CA MET A 1 17.10 -16.79 -11.60
C MET A 1 15.97 -16.92 -10.60
N ASP A 2 16.30 -17.03 -9.31
CA ASP A 2 15.28 -17.01 -8.26
C ASP A 2 14.73 -15.58 -8.22
N ARG A 3 13.47 -15.41 -8.65
CA ARG A 3 12.78 -14.14 -8.46
C ARG A 3 12.56 -14.02 -6.96
N ALA A 4 13.29 -13.12 -6.30
CA ALA A 4 13.13 -12.83 -4.88
C ALA A 4 11.65 -12.51 -4.54
N HIS A 5 10.90 -11.95 -5.49
CA HIS A 5 9.49 -11.63 -5.34
C HIS A 5 8.60 -12.54 -6.21
N PHE A 6 7.59 -13.13 -5.60
CA PHE A 6 6.51 -13.88 -6.23
C PHE A 6 5.15 -13.28 -5.87
N SER A 7 4.25 -13.23 -6.85
CA SER A 7 2.84 -12.91 -6.65
C SER A 7 1.96 -13.87 -7.44
N THR A 8 0.94 -14.42 -6.78
CA THR A 8 -0.12 -15.23 -7.40
C THR A 8 -0.88 -14.49 -8.49
N GLU A 9 -0.90 -13.15 -8.46
CA GLU A 9 -1.53 -12.33 -9.52
C GLU A 9 -0.84 -12.50 -10.89
N SER A 10 0.37 -13.06 -10.92
CA SER A 10 1.07 -13.41 -12.17
C SER A 10 0.42 -14.55 -12.95
N TYR A 11 -0.51 -15.29 -12.33
CA TYR A 11 -1.08 -16.54 -12.84
C TYR A 11 -2.61 -16.45 -12.92
N ALA A 12 -3.17 -17.19 -13.87
CA ALA A 12 -4.61 -17.38 -13.97
C ALA A 12 -5.17 -18.09 -12.74
N GLN A 13 -6.44 -17.83 -12.41
CA GLN A 13 -7.10 -18.31 -11.19
C GLN A 13 -6.87 -19.81 -10.90
N ASP A 14 -7.00 -20.67 -11.91
CA ASP A 14 -6.82 -22.12 -11.82
C ASP A 14 -5.36 -22.55 -11.56
N GLN A 15 -4.40 -21.71 -11.97
CA GLN A 15 -2.96 -21.94 -11.82
C GLN A 15 -2.39 -21.36 -10.52
N ARG A 16 -3.10 -20.44 -9.85
CA ARG A 16 -2.61 -19.77 -8.63
C ARG A 16 -2.28 -20.76 -7.51
N GLY A 17 -3.16 -21.73 -7.27
CA GLY A 17 -2.98 -22.73 -6.21
C GLY A 17 -1.70 -23.55 -6.38
N PRO A 18 -1.50 -24.23 -7.53
CA PRO A 18 -0.27 -24.95 -7.82
C PRO A 18 0.98 -24.07 -7.77
N ALA A 19 0.93 -22.86 -8.36
CA ALA A 19 2.07 -21.94 -8.35
C ALA A 19 2.42 -21.44 -6.93
N TRP A 20 1.40 -21.16 -6.11
CA TRP A 20 1.58 -20.79 -4.71
C TRP A 20 2.17 -21.93 -3.88
N GLN A 21 1.72 -23.16 -4.11
CA GLN A 21 2.25 -24.34 -3.41
C GLN A 21 3.72 -24.52 -3.74
N ALA A 22 4.08 -24.42 -5.02
CA ALA A 22 5.46 -24.55 -5.47
C ALA A 22 6.39 -23.54 -4.79
N ARG A 23 5.93 -22.30 -4.60
CA ARG A 23 6.73 -21.24 -4.00
C ARG A 23 6.79 -21.26 -2.49
N LEU A 24 5.70 -21.62 -1.82
CA LEU A 24 5.75 -21.85 -0.38
C LEU A 24 6.68 -23.02 -0.03
N LEU A 25 6.80 -24.03 -0.89
CA LEU A 25 7.77 -25.12 -0.70
C LEU A 25 9.22 -24.61 -0.68
N ASP A 26 9.57 -23.60 -1.49
CA ASP A 26 10.87 -22.94 -1.43
C ASP A 26 11.12 -22.30 -0.04
N ALA A 27 10.06 -21.79 0.61
CA ALA A 27 10.06 -21.28 1.97
C ALA A 27 9.81 -22.36 3.06
N ARG A 28 9.78 -23.65 2.69
CA ARG A 28 9.50 -24.81 3.58
C ARG A 28 8.13 -24.80 4.24
N LEU A 29 7.19 -24.13 3.59
CA LEU A 29 5.80 -24.07 3.99
C LEU A 29 4.96 -24.85 2.98
N HIS A 30 3.88 -25.45 3.45
CA HIS A 30 2.82 -25.98 2.60
C HIS A 30 1.57 -25.19 2.92
N PHE A 31 0.67 -25.03 1.96
CA PHE A 31 -0.65 -24.52 2.29
C PHE A 31 -1.71 -25.56 2.00
N ARG A 32 -2.84 -25.40 2.69
CA ARG A 32 -4.10 -26.02 2.30
C ARG A 32 -5.03 -24.91 1.83
N PRO A 33 -5.73 -25.13 0.71
CA PRO A 33 -6.53 -24.08 0.08
C PRO A 33 -7.54 -23.47 1.04
N PRO A 34 -7.92 -22.20 0.80
CA PRO A 34 -9.01 -21.57 1.53
C PRO A 34 -10.29 -22.43 1.47
N PRO A 35 -11.22 -22.27 2.43
CA PRO A 35 -12.59 -22.77 2.27
C PRO A 35 -13.16 -22.36 0.91
N ALA A 36 -13.95 -23.23 0.29
CA ALA A 36 -14.45 -23.03 -1.07
C ALA A 36 -15.17 -21.68 -1.22
N GLY A 37 -14.64 -20.79 -2.08
CA GLY A 37 -15.29 -19.52 -2.44
C GLY A 37 -14.34 -18.35 -2.65
N GLU A 38 -13.28 -18.25 -1.86
CA GLU A 38 -12.35 -17.11 -1.91
C GLU A 38 -11.22 -17.31 -2.94
N PRO A 39 -11.00 -16.35 -3.86
CA PRO A 39 -9.88 -16.41 -4.79
C PRO A 39 -8.56 -16.25 -4.02
N LEU A 40 -7.66 -17.23 -4.17
CA LEU A 40 -6.33 -17.19 -3.57
C LEU A 40 -5.56 -15.95 -4.05
N HIS A 41 -5.15 -15.12 -3.10
CA HIS A 41 -4.15 -14.08 -3.30
C HIS A 41 -3.00 -14.33 -2.33
N GLY A 42 -1.78 -14.20 -2.82
CA GLY A 42 -0.56 -14.47 -2.09
C GLY A 42 0.65 -13.78 -2.71
N THR A 43 1.45 -13.15 -1.86
CA THR A 43 2.76 -12.59 -2.20
C THR A 43 3.82 -13.23 -1.30
N LEU A 44 4.99 -13.49 -1.88
CA LEU A 44 6.13 -14.07 -1.19
C LEU A 44 7.37 -13.29 -1.63
N LEU A 45 8.06 -12.70 -0.66
CA LEU A 45 9.35 -12.09 -0.85
C LEU A 45 10.38 -12.87 -0.04
N THR A 46 11.39 -13.44 -0.69
CA THR A 46 12.44 -14.24 -0.05
C THR A 46 13.81 -13.62 -0.26
N HIS A 47 14.53 -13.43 0.84
CA HIS A 47 15.94 -13.05 0.86
C HIS A 47 16.75 -14.12 1.58
N ARG A 48 17.99 -14.31 1.12
CA ARG A 48 18.95 -15.20 1.76
C ARG A 48 20.14 -14.37 2.22
N THR A 49 20.49 -14.51 3.49
CA THR A 49 21.68 -13.84 4.04
C THR A 49 22.97 -14.58 3.62
N PRO A 50 24.16 -13.97 3.67
CA PRO A 50 25.43 -14.62 3.30
C PRO A 50 25.71 -15.97 4.01
N ALA A 51 25.38 -16.10 5.30
CA ALA A 51 25.48 -17.34 6.07
C ALA A 51 24.38 -18.37 5.74
N GLY A 52 23.40 -17.97 4.94
CA GLY A 52 22.31 -18.82 4.47
C GLY A 52 21.12 -18.91 5.43
N ILE A 53 20.84 -17.85 6.20
CA ILE A 53 19.53 -17.68 6.85
C ILE A 53 18.54 -17.27 5.76
N GLU A 54 17.41 -17.96 5.67
CA GLU A 54 16.33 -17.61 4.74
C GLU A 54 15.30 -16.77 5.48
N LEU A 55 15.00 -15.60 4.91
CA LEU A 55 14.02 -14.65 5.40
C LEU A 55 12.93 -14.55 4.35
N SER A 56 11.69 -14.91 4.70
CA SER A 56 10.57 -14.75 3.78
C SER A 56 9.46 -13.92 4.40
N VAL A 57 9.00 -12.90 3.69
CA VAL A 57 7.81 -12.12 4.03
C VAL A 57 6.67 -12.64 3.17
N ILE A 58 5.57 -13.00 3.81
CA ILE A 58 4.44 -13.70 3.18
C ILE A 58 3.16 -12.96 3.55
N SER A 59 2.39 -12.56 2.54
CA SER A 59 1.02 -12.06 2.73
C SER A 59 0.07 -12.93 1.93
N SER A 60 -1.10 -13.27 2.48
CA SER A 60 -2.08 -14.08 1.75
C SER A 60 -3.48 -14.01 2.33
N THR A 61 -4.46 -14.46 1.54
CA THR A 61 -5.84 -14.74 1.97
C THR A 61 -5.90 -15.81 3.06
N PRO A 62 -7.00 -15.93 3.84
CA PRO A 62 -7.16 -16.97 4.85
C PRO A 62 -6.81 -18.37 4.31
N GLN A 63 -5.94 -19.10 5.00
CA GLN A 63 -5.57 -20.47 4.66
C GLN A 63 -4.88 -21.14 5.84
N THR A 64 -4.72 -22.45 5.77
CA THR A 64 -3.83 -23.17 6.70
C THR A 64 -2.45 -23.28 6.10
N VAL A 65 -1.44 -22.74 6.79
CA VAL A 65 -0.03 -22.86 6.43
C VAL A 65 0.60 -23.94 7.29
N SER A 66 0.89 -25.09 6.70
CA SER A 66 1.59 -26.20 7.34
C SER A 66 3.10 -25.99 7.22
N ALA A 67 3.73 -25.63 8.32
CA ALA A 67 5.18 -25.60 8.44
C ALA A 67 5.72 -27.03 8.54
N ARG A 68 6.49 -27.44 7.53
CA ARG A 68 7.25 -28.69 7.55
C ARG A 68 8.71 -28.34 7.43
N ALA A 69 9.42 -28.33 8.55
CA ALA A 69 10.87 -28.26 8.46
C ALA A 69 11.34 -29.55 7.78
N GLY A 70 11.87 -29.43 6.55
CA GLY A 70 12.14 -30.52 5.62
C GLY A 70 13.25 -31.49 6.04
N GLY A 71 13.17 -32.07 7.24
CA GLY A 71 14.08 -33.10 7.76
C GLY A 71 15.47 -32.59 8.17
N GLU A 72 15.85 -31.36 7.81
CA GLU A 72 17.10 -30.75 8.27
C GLU A 72 17.02 -30.33 9.75
N ARG A 73 18.09 -30.61 10.51
CA ARG A 73 18.23 -30.08 11.87
C ARG A 73 18.27 -28.54 11.78
N GLY A 74 17.35 -27.84 12.43
CA GLY A 74 17.24 -26.37 12.41
C GLY A 74 16.02 -25.85 13.18
N PHE A 75 15.68 -24.58 12.98
CA PHE A 75 14.51 -23.91 13.53
C PHE A 75 13.84 -23.06 12.46
N LEU A 76 12.51 -23.14 12.38
CA LEU A 76 11.68 -22.22 11.63
C LEU A 76 10.96 -21.32 12.62
N LEU A 77 11.23 -20.03 12.55
CA LEU A 77 10.48 -19.01 13.28
C LEU A 77 9.42 -18.45 12.37
N VAL A 78 8.22 -18.29 12.89
CA VAL A 78 7.14 -17.60 12.20
C VAL A 78 6.61 -16.52 13.12
N MET A 79 6.77 -15.27 12.72
CA MET A 79 6.17 -14.15 13.41
C MET A 79 5.00 -13.61 12.60
N LEU A 80 3.85 -13.50 13.25
CA LEU A 80 2.69 -12.85 12.65
C LEU A 80 2.93 -11.33 12.65
N LEU A 81 2.95 -10.71 11.49
CA LEU A 81 3.06 -9.26 11.32
C LEU A 81 1.67 -8.61 11.39
N ASP A 82 0.68 -9.29 10.82
CA ASP A 82 -0.72 -8.87 10.86
C ASP A 82 -1.69 -10.05 10.68
N GLY A 83 -2.93 -9.87 11.14
CA GLY A 83 -3.99 -10.88 11.12
C GLY A 83 -4.07 -11.68 12.42
N GLN A 84 -4.83 -12.78 12.38
CA GLN A 84 -4.95 -13.73 13.49
C GLN A 84 -4.71 -15.16 13.02
N MET A 85 -3.88 -15.90 13.75
CA MET A 85 -3.59 -17.30 13.47
C MET A 85 -3.71 -18.18 14.71
N THR A 86 -4.08 -19.43 14.52
CA THR A 86 -3.98 -20.47 15.54
C THR A 86 -2.84 -21.43 15.20
N LEU A 87 -1.89 -21.61 16.11
CA LEU A 87 -0.83 -22.60 16.03
C LEU A 87 -1.33 -23.94 16.57
N ALA A 88 -1.44 -24.94 15.70
CA ALA A 88 -1.76 -26.31 16.06
C ALA A 88 -0.51 -27.20 15.91
N SER A 89 -0.09 -27.85 17.00
CA SER A 89 1.06 -28.76 17.04
C SER A 89 0.63 -30.16 17.52
N ALA A 90 1.40 -31.18 17.15
CA ALA A 90 1.12 -32.55 17.58
C ALA A 90 1.30 -32.70 19.10
N GLY A 91 0.19 -32.70 19.86
CA GLY A 91 0.18 -32.92 21.30
C GLY A 91 -0.55 -31.88 22.15
N ALA A 92 -0.97 -30.74 21.57
CA ALA A 92 -1.84 -29.76 22.23
C ALA A 92 -3.31 -30.02 21.90
N LEU A 93 -4.18 -30.16 22.91
CA LEU A 93 -5.62 -30.41 22.75
C LEU A 93 -6.37 -29.19 22.20
N ASP A 94 -5.92 -27.98 22.57
CA ASP A 94 -6.41 -26.70 22.08
C ASP A 94 -5.23 -25.94 21.46
N GLY A 95 -5.35 -25.50 20.20
CA GLY A 95 -4.30 -24.73 19.52
C GLY A 95 -4.03 -23.38 20.20
N GLU A 96 -2.82 -22.85 20.05
CA GLU A 96 -2.41 -21.60 20.69
C GLU A 96 -2.66 -20.40 19.76
N THR A 97 -3.33 -19.35 20.25
CA THR A 97 -3.58 -18.14 19.43
C THR A 97 -2.32 -17.29 19.32
N LEU A 98 -1.99 -16.91 18.07
CA LEU A 98 -0.95 -15.96 17.72
C LEU A 98 -1.60 -14.64 17.30
N ALA A 99 -1.23 -13.57 18.00
CA ALA A 99 -1.52 -12.19 17.64
C ALA A 99 -0.31 -11.56 16.91
N ALA A 100 -0.51 -10.37 16.33
CA ALA A 100 0.56 -9.62 15.71
C ALA A 100 1.72 -9.37 16.70
N GLY A 101 2.95 -9.65 16.27
CA GLY A 101 4.18 -9.60 17.08
C GLY A 101 4.52 -10.90 17.81
N ASP A 102 3.60 -11.86 17.91
CA ASP A 102 3.89 -13.17 18.48
C ASP A 102 4.77 -13.99 17.55
N ILE A 103 5.74 -14.70 18.14
CA ILE A 103 6.69 -15.55 17.40
C ILE A 103 6.44 -17.01 17.77
N ALA A 104 6.08 -17.83 16.80
CA ALA A 104 6.09 -19.28 16.91
C ALA A 104 7.47 -19.83 16.54
N CYS A 105 7.97 -20.77 17.34
CA CYS A 105 9.21 -21.49 17.08
C CYS A 105 8.91 -22.95 16.78
N ILE A 106 9.30 -23.41 15.60
CA ILE A 106 9.02 -24.76 15.09
C ILE A 106 10.34 -25.48 14.84
N PRO A 107 10.71 -26.46 15.68
CA PRO A 107 11.93 -27.23 15.51
C PRO A 107 11.96 -28.04 14.21
N GLY A 108 13.16 -28.24 13.67
CA GLY A 108 13.42 -28.88 12.39
C GLY A 108 12.85 -30.29 12.18
N ALA A 109 12.60 -31.01 13.29
CA ALA A 109 12.07 -32.37 13.30
C ALA A 109 10.56 -32.44 13.53
N GLN A 110 9.88 -31.30 13.61
CA GLN A 110 8.45 -31.21 13.89
C GLN A 110 7.71 -30.52 12.76
N SER A 111 6.40 -30.73 12.75
CA SER A 111 5.47 -30.01 11.89
C SER A 111 4.42 -29.32 12.74
N ALA A 112 3.97 -28.16 12.27
CA ALA A 112 2.88 -27.43 12.88
C ALA A 112 2.01 -26.77 11.82
N ASP A 113 0.74 -26.61 12.13
CA ASP A 113 -0.22 -25.90 11.31
C ASP A 113 -0.46 -24.51 11.88
N LEU A 114 -0.36 -23.51 11.02
CA LEU A 114 -0.74 -22.13 11.31
C LEU A 114 -2.04 -21.86 10.56
N ILE A 115 -3.15 -21.83 11.30
CA ILE A 115 -4.48 -21.70 10.74
C ILE A 115 -4.86 -20.22 10.77
N ALA A 116 -4.79 -19.54 9.62
CA ALA A 116 -5.28 -18.18 9.47
C ALA A 116 -6.76 -18.18 9.08
N ARG A 117 -7.59 -17.47 9.84
CA ARG A 117 -9.01 -17.26 9.52
C ARG A 117 -9.30 -15.89 8.90
N THR A 118 -8.35 -14.97 9.02
CA THR A 118 -8.34 -13.67 8.35
C THR A 118 -7.22 -13.64 7.32
N PRO A 119 -7.22 -12.69 6.38
CA PRO A 119 -5.99 -12.33 5.67
C PRO A 119 -4.87 -12.12 6.70
N PHE A 120 -3.66 -12.54 6.34
CA PHE A 120 -2.53 -12.47 7.25
C PHE A 120 -1.26 -12.04 6.53
N ARG A 121 -0.35 -11.50 7.32
CA ARG A 121 1.02 -11.21 6.92
C ARG A 121 1.96 -11.78 7.96
N LEU A 122 2.99 -12.48 7.53
CA LEU A 122 3.98 -13.07 8.42
C LEU A 122 5.40 -12.91 7.87
N ILE A 123 6.37 -12.96 8.77
CA ILE A 123 7.78 -13.18 8.42
C ILE A 123 8.18 -14.55 8.94
N SER A 124 8.71 -15.38 8.04
CA SER A 124 9.31 -16.67 8.36
C SER A 124 10.83 -16.55 8.31
N VAL A 125 11.50 -17.02 9.35
CA VAL A 125 12.97 -17.05 9.44
C VAL A 125 13.41 -18.49 9.62
N HIS A 126 14.15 -19.02 8.65
CA HIS A 126 14.66 -20.37 8.70
C HIS A 126 16.17 -20.37 9.02
N VAL A 127 16.50 -20.97 10.16
CA VAL A 127 17.87 -21.05 10.71
C VAL A 127 18.31 -22.51 10.75
N ARG A 128 19.37 -22.83 10.00
CA ARG A 128 19.99 -24.17 10.04
C ARG A 128 20.67 -24.42 11.38
N HIS A 129 20.61 -25.65 11.88
CA HIS A 129 21.20 -26.02 13.17
C HIS A 129 22.71 -25.74 13.22
N THR A 130 23.43 -25.90 12.12
CA THR A 130 24.87 -25.63 12.04
C THR A 130 25.22 -24.17 12.36
N LEU A 131 24.32 -23.22 12.11
CA LEU A 131 24.54 -21.78 12.37
C LEU A 131 24.30 -21.41 13.84
N ILE A 132 23.34 -22.08 14.49
CA ILE A 132 22.90 -21.76 15.86
C ILE A 132 23.53 -22.68 16.92
N ALA A 133 24.00 -23.87 16.54
CA ALA A 133 24.60 -24.86 17.45
C ALA A 133 25.71 -24.31 18.35
N PRO A 134 26.64 -23.44 17.88
CA PRO A 134 27.67 -22.86 18.74
C PRO A 134 27.11 -22.03 19.91
N ARG A 135 25.88 -21.51 19.77
CA ARG A 135 25.19 -20.66 20.74
C ARG A 135 24.26 -21.42 21.68
N LEU A 136 23.80 -22.61 21.27
CA LEU A 136 22.84 -23.42 22.06
C LEU A 136 23.51 -24.28 23.14
N GLY A 137 24.81 -24.57 23.01
CA GLY A 137 25.54 -25.37 24.00
C GLY A 137 24.90 -26.75 24.22
N SER A 138 24.42 -27.00 25.44
CA SER A 138 23.77 -28.25 25.88
C SER A 138 22.25 -28.12 26.07
N ALA A 139 21.63 -27.10 25.45
CA ALA A 139 20.20 -26.85 25.60
C ALA A 139 19.34 -28.09 25.23
N PRO A 140 18.32 -28.43 26.03
CA PRO A 140 17.44 -29.55 25.75
C PRO A 140 16.63 -29.32 24.46
N PRO A 141 16.14 -30.40 23.82
CA PRO A 141 15.27 -30.27 22.66
C PRO A 141 14.02 -29.44 23.00
N VAL A 142 13.84 -28.38 22.22
CA VAL A 142 12.66 -27.51 22.26
C VAL A 142 11.55 -28.17 21.44
N GLN A 143 10.31 -28.05 21.91
CA GLN A 143 9.11 -28.48 21.20
C GLN A 143 8.50 -27.26 20.51
N THR A 144 7.61 -27.47 19.54
CA THR A 144 6.88 -26.36 18.93
C THR A 144 6.16 -25.55 20.00
N CYS A 145 6.38 -24.23 20.05
CA CYS A 145 5.76 -23.34 21.02
C CYS A 145 5.68 -21.89 20.52
N LYS A 146 4.78 -21.09 21.11
CA LYS A 146 4.89 -19.63 21.12
C LYS A 146 6.03 -19.20 22.05
N LEU A 147 6.88 -18.30 21.57
CA LEU A 147 7.97 -17.74 22.38
C LEU A 147 7.42 -16.81 23.48
N PRO A 148 8.03 -16.79 24.68
CA PRO A 148 7.57 -15.94 25.77
C PRO A 148 7.60 -14.43 25.43
N ASP A 149 6.59 -13.68 25.90
CA ASP A 149 6.44 -12.23 25.67
C ASP A 149 7.67 -11.38 26.04
N SER A 150 8.49 -11.86 26.99
CA SER A 150 9.71 -11.19 27.42
C SER A 150 10.76 -11.11 26.30
N VAL A 151 10.79 -12.10 25.40
CA VAL A 151 11.73 -12.16 24.27
C VAL A 151 11.04 -11.78 22.95
N SER A 152 9.77 -12.16 22.79
CA SER A 152 8.99 -11.89 21.57
C SER A 152 8.85 -10.41 21.27
N ARG A 153 8.79 -9.51 22.27
CA ARG A 153 8.67 -8.07 22.01
C ARG A 153 9.88 -7.45 21.32
N LEU A 154 11.09 -7.68 21.85
CA LEU A 154 12.31 -7.11 21.27
C LEU A 154 12.66 -7.80 19.95
N PHE A 155 12.61 -9.14 19.95
CA PHE A 155 12.90 -9.90 18.74
C PHE A 155 11.85 -9.61 17.65
N GLY A 156 10.58 -9.45 18.04
CA GLY A 156 9.51 -9.13 17.12
C GLY A 156 9.63 -7.72 16.55
N ALA A 157 10.03 -6.73 17.34
CA ALA A 157 10.34 -5.39 16.82
C ALA A 157 11.46 -5.42 15.77
N LEU A 158 12.51 -6.22 16.00
CA LEU A 158 13.59 -6.42 15.02
C LEU A 158 13.07 -7.07 13.73
N LEU A 159 12.34 -8.18 13.84
CA LEU A 159 11.81 -8.91 12.68
C LEU A 159 10.77 -8.09 11.92
N GLY A 160 9.97 -7.28 12.61
CA GLY A 160 9.01 -6.35 12.01
C GLY A 160 9.71 -5.24 11.23
N GLY A 161 10.74 -4.63 11.82
CA GLY A 161 11.59 -3.65 11.13
C GLY A 161 12.28 -4.26 9.90
N LEU A 162 12.78 -5.48 10.03
CA LEU A 162 13.40 -6.20 8.92
C LEU A 162 12.40 -6.49 7.79
N ALA A 163 11.19 -6.94 8.10
CA ALA A 163 10.14 -7.19 7.11
C ALA A 163 9.81 -5.93 6.28
N LEU A 164 9.76 -4.76 6.92
CA LEU A 164 9.55 -3.48 6.23
C LEU A 164 10.72 -3.11 5.32
N GLN A 165 11.96 -3.37 5.74
CA GLN A 165 13.16 -3.06 4.95
C GLN A 165 13.34 -4.03 3.77
N LEU A 166 13.07 -5.33 3.96
CA LEU A 166 13.17 -6.32 2.89
C LEU A 166 12.29 -5.96 1.70
N ASP A 167 11.05 -5.50 1.94
CA ASP A 167 10.16 -5.01 0.88
C ASP A 167 10.77 -3.89 0.03
N ALA A 168 11.58 -3.02 0.64
CA ALA A 168 12.25 -1.89 -0.01
C ALA A 168 13.60 -2.26 -0.66
N MET A 169 14.16 -3.42 -0.32
CA MET A 169 15.51 -3.86 -0.69
C MET A 169 15.57 -4.67 -2.00
N GLN A 170 14.66 -4.46 -2.96
CA GLN A 170 14.54 -5.28 -4.17
C GLN A 170 15.87 -5.41 -4.98
N ASP A 171 16.78 -4.45 -4.87
CA ASP A 171 18.12 -4.44 -5.50
C ASP A 171 19.29 -4.24 -4.51
N ALA A 172 19.11 -4.56 -3.23
CA ALA A 172 20.13 -4.30 -2.22
C ALA A 172 21.35 -5.23 -2.29
N ASP A 173 22.50 -4.71 -1.85
CA ASP A 173 23.75 -5.46 -1.69
C ASP A 173 23.51 -6.74 -0.86
N PRO A 174 23.89 -7.95 -1.36
CA PRO A 174 23.80 -9.21 -0.62
C PRO A 174 24.44 -9.16 0.77
N HIS A 175 25.41 -8.28 1.00
CA HIS A 175 26.07 -8.10 2.30
C HIS A 175 25.32 -7.18 3.27
N ALA A 176 24.28 -6.45 2.82
CA ALA A 176 23.51 -5.54 3.68
C ALA A 176 22.82 -6.27 4.85
N LEU A 177 22.56 -7.57 4.72
CA LEU A 177 21.92 -8.39 5.76
C LEU A 177 22.92 -9.05 6.74
N GLU A 178 24.23 -8.99 6.49
CA GLU A 178 25.26 -9.61 7.35
C GLU A 178 25.18 -9.16 8.82
N PRO A 179 24.97 -7.87 9.15
CA PRO A 179 24.84 -7.45 10.55
C PRO A 179 23.60 -8.06 11.24
N VAL A 180 22.52 -8.25 10.49
CA VAL A 180 21.24 -8.76 11.01
C VAL A 180 21.35 -10.24 11.37
N GLU A 181 22.18 -11.01 10.67
CA GLU A 181 22.38 -12.44 10.93
C GLU A 181 22.77 -12.72 12.38
N ASN A 182 23.79 -12.02 12.88
CA ASN A 182 24.29 -12.23 14.22
C ASN A 182 23.22 -11.87 15.26
N VAL A 183 22.48 -10.78 15.03
CA VAL A 183 21.40 -10.35 15.93
C VAL A 183 20.27 -11.40 15.97
N ILE A 184 19.84 -11.93 14.81
CA ILE A 184 18.84 -13.01 14.75
C ILE A 184 19.31 -14.24 15.52
N LEU A 185 20.57 -14.65 15.33
CA LEU A 185 21.12 -15.84 16.01
C LEU A 185 21.22 -15.65 17.53
N GLU A 186 21.62 -14.46 18.02
CA GLU A 186 21.66 -14.17 19.46
C GLU A 186 20.25 -14.09 20.07
N CYS A 187 19.31 -13.41 19.40
CA CYS A 187 17.93 -13.34 19.84
C CYS A 187 17.27 -14.73 19.92
N LEU A 188 17.50 -15.57 18.90
CA LEU A 188 17.01 -16.94 18.89
C LEU A 188 17.62 -17.79 20.01
N ALA A 189 18.94 -17.72 20.21
CA ALA A 189 19.60 -18.46 21.30
C ALA A 189 19.06 -18.05 22.68
N SER A 190 18.90 -16.74 22.90
CA SER A 190 18.30 -16.19 24.13
C SER A 190 16.85 -16.64 24.33
N ALA A 191 16.04 -16.63 23.26
CA ALA A 191 14.66 -17.09 23.29
C ALA A 191 14.53 -18.57 23.67
N LEU A 192 15.36 -19.42 23.06
CA LEU A 192 15.35 -20.86 23.32
C LEU A 192 15.84 -21.18 24.74
N ALA A 193 16.79 -20.41 25.26
CA ALA A 193 17.23 -20.53 26.66
C ALA A 193 16.13 -20.12 27.65
N ALA A 194 15.33 -19.11 27.33
CA ALA A 194 14.21 -18.66 28.17
C ALA A 194 13.01 -19.62 28.15
N ALA A 195 12.78 -20.34 27.04
CA ALA A 195 11.63 -21.24 26.86
C ALA A 195 11.67 -22.52 27.72
N LYS A 196 12.84 -22.90 28.28
CA LYS A 196 12.96 -23.95 29.31
C LYS A 196 14.10 -23.61 30.29
N PRO A 197 13.81 -23.10 31.49
CA PRO A 197 14.83 -23.02 32.52
C PRO A 197 15.02 -24.41 33.14
N GLN A 198 16.19 -25.05 33.01
CA GLN A 198 16.88 -25.69 34.16
C GLN A 198 18.21 -26.43 33.86
N ALA A 199 19.01 -26.45 34.92
CA ALA A 199 20.14 -27.33 35.27
C ALA A 199 21.35 -27.33 34.33
N SER A 200 22.31 -26.48 34.67
CA SER A 200 23.68 -26.39 34.19
C SER A 200 24.38 -27.75 34.01
N THR A 201 24.71 -28.09 32.77
CA THR A 201 25.79 -29.05 32.45
C THR A 201 27.04 -28.27 32.02
N ASN A 202 28.07 -28.31 32.87
CA ASN A 202 29.14 -27.30 32.98
C ASN A 202 30.39 -27.48 32.08
N LEU A 203 30.45 -28.43 31.12
CA LEU A 203 31.73 -28.74 30.46
C LEU A 203 31.92 -28.25 29.00
N SER A 204 30.88 -28.05 28.18
CA SER A 204 31.05 -27.42 26.85
C SER A 204 30.73 -25.92 26.86
N THR A 205 29.80 -25.50 27.71
CA THR A 205 29.38 -24.11 27.94
C THR A 205 30.52 -23.26 28.51
N SER A 206 31.42 -23.84 29.31
CA SER A 206 32.56 -23.11 29.89
C SER A 206 33.57 -22.64 28.83
N ARG A 207 33.82 -23.43 27.78
CA ARG A 207 34.70 -23.00 26.67
C ARG A 207 34.05 -21.92 25.81
N GLY A 208 32.76 -22.04 25.53
CA GLY A 208 31.98 -21.02 24.81
C GLY A 208 31.90 -19.69 25.58
N ILE A 209 31.61 -19.74 26.89
CA ILE A 209 31.60 -18.56 27.78
C ILE A 209 32.98 -17.90 27.81
N VAL A 210 34.06 -18.68 27.92
CA VAL A 210 35.42 -18.16 27.90
C VAL A 210 35.74 -17.50 26.55
N PHE A 211 35.37 -18.13 25.44
CA PHE A 211 35.57 -17.54 24.10
C PHE A 211 34.77 -16.26 23.90
N THR A 212 33.50 -16.22 24.28
CA THR A 212 32.66 -15.01 24.22
C THR A 212 33.23 -13.88 25.07
N ARG A 213 33.72 -14.19 26.29
CA ARG A 213 34.38 -13.22 27.17
C ARG A 213 35.66 -12.66 26.54
N ILE A 214 36.48 -13.53 25.93
CA ILE A 214 37.69 -13.14 25.18
C ILE A 214 37.34 -12.25 23.99
N CYS A 215 36.33 -12.62 23.18
CA CYS A 215 35.87 -11.82 22.06
C CYS A 215 35.35 -10.45 22.51
N HIS A 216 34.60 -10.39 23.61
CA HIS A 216 34.13 -9.13 24.21
C HIS A 216 35.31 -8.26 24.69
N ARG A 217 36.34 -8.86 25.29
CA ARG A 217 37.56 -8.16 25.71
C ARG A 217 38.32 -7.58 24.51
N ILE A 218 38.41 -8.33 23.42
CA ILE A 218 39.01 -7.86 22.17
C ILE A 218 38.20 -6.69 21.60
N GLN A 219 36.86 -6.80 21.58
CA GLN A 219 35.97 -5.73 21.12
C GLN A 219 36.15 -4.43 21.92
N ALA A 220 36.33 -4.52 23.25
CA ALA A 220 36.56 -3.36 24.11
C ALA A 220 37.93 -2.67 23.88
N ARG A 221 38.87 -3.34 23.20
CA ARG A 221 40.26 -2.90 23.02
C ARG A 221 40.68 -2.78 21.56
N LEU A 222 39.72 -2.78 20.62
CA LEU A 222 40.01 -2.77 19.18
C LEU A 222 40.88 -1.59 18.73
N ALA A 223 40.72 -0.44 19.40
CA ALA A 223 41.46 0.79 19.12
C ALA A 223 42.96 0.73 19.48
N GLU A 224 43.40 -0.26 20.27
CA GLU A 224 44.81 -0.41 20.65
C GLU A 224 45.61 -0.98 19.47
N PRO A 225 46.52 -0.24 18.83
CA PRO A 225 47.19 -0.69 17.60
C PRO A 225 48.00 -1.98 17.80
N ASP A 226 48.66 -2.11 18.96
CA ASP A 226 49.57 -3.23 19.28
C ASP A 226 48.87 -4.42 19.99
N LEU A 227 47.53 -4.50 19.90
CA LEU A 227 46.78 -5.59 20.52
C LEU A 227 47.22 -6.96 19.97
N SER A 228 47.82 -7.76 20.84
CA SER A 228 48.37 -9.07 20.50
C SER A 228 47.68 -10.22 21.23
N LEU A 229 47.79 -11.42 20.67
CA LEU A 229 47.26 -12.64 21.26
C LEU A 229 47.85 -12.92 22.66
N CYS A 230 49.15 -12.64 22.84
CA CYS A 230 49.86 -12.79 24.12
C CYS A 230 49.34 -11.81 25.18
N ALA A 231 49.03 -10.57 24.81
CA ALA A 231 48.45 -9.59 25.72
C ALA A 231 47.08 -10.04 26.24
N ILE A 232 46.21 -10.51 25.34
CA ILE A 232 44.88 -11.03 25.70
C ILE A 232 44.99 -12.31 26.55
N ALA A 233 45.89 -13.23 26.20
CA ALA A 233 46.08 -14.47 26.94
C ALA A 233 46.56 -14.23 28.38
N LYS A 234 47.50 -13.29 28.56
CA LYS A 234 48.01 -12.87 29.87
C LYS A 234 46.90 -12.27 30.74
N ASP A 235 46.07 -11.39 30.18
CA ASP A 235 45.00 -10.71 30.92
C ASP A 235 43.84 -11.64 31.29
N GLU A 236 43.58 -12.67 30.47
CA GLU A 236 42.52 -13.65 30.71
C GLU A 236 43.01 -14.89 31.48
N HIS A 237 44.28 -14.88 31.94
CA HIS A 237 44.92 -15.98 32.67
C HIS A 237 44.86 -17.33 31.94
N VAL A 238 45.00 -17.32 30.62
CA VAL A 238 45.01 -18.51 29.75
C VAL A 238 46.32 -18.61 28.98
N SER A 239 46.66 -19.83 28.52
CA SER A 239 47.85 -19.99 27.67
C SER A 239 47.60 -19.52 26.23
N ASP A 240 48.61 -18.96 25.58
CA ASP A 240 48.58 -18.62 24.14
C ASP A 240 48.14 -19.80 23.26
N ARG A 241 48.59 -21.01 23.62
CA ARG A 241 48.23 -22.25 22.93
C ARG A 241 46.74 -22.55 23.03
N TYR A 242 46.15 -22.26 24.19
CA TYR A 242 44.70 -22.41 24.40
C TYR A 242 43.90 -21.38 23.63
N LEU A 243 44.33 -20.10 23.60
CA LEU A 243 43.66 -19.05 22.84
C LEU A 243 43.70 -19.31 21.33
N ARG A 244 44.87 -19.75 20.80
CA ARG A 244 45.02 -20.14 19.39
C ARG A 244 44.07 -21.27 19.02
N LYS A 245 44.00 -22.30 19.87
CA LYS A 245 43.09 -23.43 19.68
C LYS A 245 41.62 -23.01 19.69
N LEU A 246 41.22 -22.07 20.56
CA LEU A 246 39.85 -21.54 20.57
C LEU A 246 39.49 -20.80 19.27
N PHE A 247 40.41 -20.03 18.71
CA PHE A 247 40.20 -19.34 17.43
C PHE A 247 40.19 -20.33 16.25
N GLU A 248 41.09 -21.32 16.24
CA GLU A 248 41.11 -22.41 15.26
C GLU A 248 39.81 -23.23 15.27
N ASP A 249 39.32 -23.60 16.47
CA ASP A 249 38.04 -24.30 16.65
C ASP A 249 36.85 -23.44 16.14
N ALA A 250 36.99 -22.10 16.13
CA ALA A 250 36.03 -21.15 15.57
C ALA A 250 36.26 -20.83 14.08
N GLY A 251 37.17 -21.53 13.40
CA GLY A 251 37.39 -21.45 11.96
C GLY A 251 38.13 -20.19 11.48
N GLN A 252 38.79 -19.43 12.36
CA GLN A 252 39.50 -18.21 12.01
C GLN A 252 40.77 -18.00 12.84
N SER A 253 41.74 -17.23 12.35
CA SER A 253 42.89 -16.83 13.18
C SER A 253 42.56 -15.58 14.00
N PHE A 254 43.23 -15.40 15.14
CA PHE A 254 43.12 -14.17 15.94
C PHE A 254 43.40 -12.91 15.12
N SER A 255 44.46 -12.92 14.30
CA SER A 255 44.82 -11.79 13.45
C SER A 255 43.75 -11.48 12.40
N SER A 256 43.12 -12.52 11.83
CA SER A 256 42.00 -12.34 10.91
C SER A 256 40.77 -11.77 11.62
N TYR A 257 40.43 -12.30 12.80
CA TYR A 257 39.31 -11.82 13.62
C TYR A 257 39.48 -10.35 14.02
N LEU A 258 40.67 -9.99 14.51
CA LEU A 258 41.00 -8.61 14.91
C LEU A 258 40.94 -7.66 13.72
N ARG A 259 41.55 -8.02 12.59
CA ARG A 259 41.52 -7.24 11.35
C ARG A 259 40.09 -6.99 10.89
N ASN A 260 39.27 -8.04 10.81
CA ASN A 260 37.89 -7.94 10.34
C ASN A 260 37.01 -7.12 11.30
N SER A 261 37.21 -7.28 12.61
CA SER A 261 36.50 -6.51 13.64
C SER A 261 36.83 -5.01 13.54
N ARG A 262 38.10 -4.65 13.32
CA ARG A 262 38.51 -3.26 13.10
C ARG A 262 37.94 -2.69 11.80
N LEU A 263 37.97 -3.45 10.71
CA LEU A 263 37.37 -3.05 9.42
C LEU A 263 35.87 -2.78 9.53
N GLN A 264 35.12 -3.61 10.27
CA GLN A 264 33.69 -3.40 10.53
C GLN A 264 33.42 -2.10 11.29
N ARG A 265 34.24 -1.79 12.30
CA ARG A 265 34.14 -0.51 13.03
C ARG A 265 34.46 0.69 12.15
N CYS A 266 35.51 0.59 11.32
CA CYS A 266 35.80 1.64 10.34
C CYS A 266 34.64 1.84 9.36
N HIS A 267 34.01 0.77 8.88
CA HIS A 267 32.86 0.86 7.96
C HIS A 267 31.66 1.55 8.63
N ALA A 268 31.33 1.17 9.86
CA ALA A 268 30.27 1.81 10.64
C ALA A 268 30.54 3.30 10.87
N ASP A 269 31.77 3.67 11.23
CA ASP A 269 32.13 5.07 11.46
C ASP A 269 32.14 5.89 10.15
N LEU A 270 32.55 5.30 9.03
CA LEU A 270 32.45 5.93 7.70
C LEU A 270 31.00 6.20 7.28
N GLN A 271 30.06 5.45 7.84
CA GLN A 271 28.61 5.54 7.62
C GLN A 271 27.86 6.24 8.76
N ASN A 272 28.54 6.89 9.71
CA ASN A 272 27.88 7.60 10.82
C ASN A 272 28.10 9.13 10.72
N PRO A 273 27.04 9.96 10.74
CA PRO A 273 27.14 11.42 10.65
C PRO A 273 28.03 12.07 11.71
N ALA A 274 28.11 11.48 12.90
CA ALA A 274 28.94 11.99 13.99
C ALA A 274 30.44 12.03 13.64
N TYR A 275 30.87 11.29 12.61
CA TYR A 275 32.26 11.20 12.18
C TYR A 275 32.53 11.78 10.79
N ASP A 276 31.58 12.52 10.20
CA ASP A 276 31.75 13.13 8.87
C ASP A 276 32.93 14.13 8.83
N GLN A 277 33.26 14.73 9.97
CA GLN A 277 34.38 15.65 10.15
C GLN A 277 35.76 14.95 10.22
N LEU A 278 35.80 13.63 10.39
CA LEU A 278 37.04 12.86 10.45
C LEU A 278 37.47 12.42 9.05
N SER A 279 38.76 12.52 8.74
CA SER A 279 39.28 11.97 7.49
C SER A 279 39.20 10.43 7.50
N VAL A 280 39.26 9.81 6.32
CA VAL A 280 39.32 8.33 6.23
C VAL A 280 40.53 7.80 7.00
N SER A 281 41.65 8.53 6.96
CA SER A 281 42.87 8.21 7.71
C SER A 281 42.67 8.30 9.22
N ASP A 282 41.92 9.30 9.71
CA ASP A 282 41.64 9.43 11.14
C ASP A 282 40.81 8.25 11.67
N ILE A 283 39.81 7.81 10.90
CA ILE A 283 39.02 6.61 11.23
C ILE A 283 39.90 5.34 11.21
N CYS A 284 40.80 5.23 10.23
CA CYS A 284 41.79 4.16 10.15
C CYS A 284 42.64 4.06 11.43
N TYR A 285 43.28 5.17 11.83
CA TYR A 285 44.12 5.21 13.03
C TYR A 285 43.32 4.99 14.32
N ARG A 286 42.10 5.55 14.41
CA ARG A 286 41.21 5.41 15.56
C ARG A 286 40.91 3.96 15.93
N TRP A 287 40.84 3.07 14.95
CA TRP A 287 40.59 1.64 15.15
C TRP A 287 41.85 0.78 15.11
N GLY A 288 43.03 1.38 15.29
CA GLY A 288 44.27 0.64 15.51
C GLY A 288 44.94 0.12 14.23
N PHE A 289 44.62 0.66 13.05
CA PHE A 289 45.44 0.45 11.85
C PHE A 289 46.56 1.49 11.80
N ASN A 290 47.79 1.03 11.58
CA ASN A 290 48.97 1.91 11.51
C ASN A 290 49.34 2.35 10.09
N ASP A 291 48.71 1.76 9.07
CA ASP A 291 49.01 2.01 7.65
C ASP A 291 47.70 2.21 6.86
N PRO A 292 47.40 3.45 6.40
CA PRO A 292 46.24 3.76 5.58
C PRO A 292 46.18 3.05 4.23
N SER A 293 47.33 2.69 3.65
CA SER A 293 47.41 1.98 2.37
C SER A 293 46.99 0.52 2.56
N TYR A 294 47.55 -0.14 3.58
CA TYR A 294 47.13 -1.49 3.98
C TYR A 294 45.65 -1.52 4.39
N PHE A 295 45.18 -0.54 5.16
CA PHE A 295 43.77 -0.41 5.52
C PHE A 295 42.87 -0.28 4.28
N SER A 296 43.21 0.59 3.33
CA SER A 296 42.40 0.81 2.13
C SER A 296 42.31 -0.45 1.27
N GLN A 297 43.41 -1.21 1.15
CA GLN A 297 43.43 -2.49 0.47
C GLN A 297 42.55 -3.53 1.18
N ALA A 298 42.74 -3.72 2.49
CA ALA A 298 41.98 -4.69 3.28
C ALA A 298 40.48 -4.35 3.35
N PHE A 299 40.14 -3.05 3.39
CA PHE A 299 38.77 -2.56 3.35
C PHE A 299 38.12 -2.87 1.99
N ARG A 300 38.82 -2.61 0.88
CA ARG A 300 38.32 -2.93 -0.46
C ARG A 300 38.17 -4.44 -0.67
N GLU A 301 39.12 -5.23 -0.20
CA GLU A 301 39.04 -6.70 -0.23
C GLU A 301 37.83 -7.23 0.55
N ARG A 302 37.42 -6.56 1.64
CA ARG A 302 36.27 -6.99 2.45
C ARG A 302 34.93 -6.46 1.95
N PHE A 303 34.85 -5.20 1.53
CA PHE A 303 33.58 -4.50 1.26
C PHE A 303 33.35 -4.18 -0.22
N GLY A 304 34.25 -4.59 -1.12
CA GLY A 304 34.13 -4.34 -2.57
C GLY A 304 34.35 -2.89 -3.02
N VAL A 305 34.25 -1.92 -2.11
CA VAL A 305 34.42 -0.48 -2.36
C VAL A 305 35.60 0.11 -1.57
N SER A 306 36.12 1.26 -2.01
CA SER A 306 37.12 1.99 -1.23
C SER A 306 36.48 2.68 -0.01
N PRO A 307 37.22 2.91 1.10
CA PRO A 307 36.69 3.64 2.26
C PRO A 307 36.08 5.01 1.91
N LYS A 308 36.71 5.72 0.96
CA LYS A 308 36.22 7.03 0.47
C LYS A 308 34.90 6.87 -0.29
N ALA A 309 34.82 5.91 -1.21
CA ALA A 309 33.59 5.65 -1.96
C ALA A 309 32.43 5.24 -1.03
N SER A 310 32.71 4.43 0.00
CA SER A 310 31.72 4.05 1.02
C SER A 310 31.17 5.26 1.78
N ARG A 311 32.02 6.24 2.11
CA ARG A 311 31.59 7.49 2.75
C ARG A 311 30.81 8.39 1.80
N ASP A 312 31.29 8.56 0.57
CA ASP A 312 30.63 9.39 -0.44
C ASP A 312 29.23 8.86 -0.76
N GLN A 313 29.07 7.52 -0.78
CA GLN A 313 27.77 6.87 -0.94
C GLN A 313 26.83 7.13 0.25
N ALA A 314 27.34 7.04 1.48
CA ALA A 314 26.56 7.34 2.69
C ALA A 314 26.15 8.82 2.78
N LEU A 315 27.03 9.74 2.36
CA LEU A 315 26.71 11.16 2.29
C LEU A 315 25.62 11.44 1.23
N ARG A 316 25.68 10.78 0.07
CA ARG A 316 24.64 10.88 -0.96
C ARG A 316 23.30 10.31 -0.52
N SER A 317 23.29 9.17 0.16
CA SER A 317 22.05 8.57 0.66
C SER A 317 21.38 9.42 1.74
N ARG A 318 22.16 10.14 2.56
CA ARG A 318 21.65 11.09 3.56
C ARG A 318 21.28 12.46 2.98
N ALA A 319 21.88 12.85 1.85
CA ALA A 319 21.57 14.11 1.16
C ALA A 319 20.23 14.05 0.41
N LEU A 320 19.66 12.86 0.22
CA LEU A 320 18.25 12.70 -0.13
C LEU A 320 17.43 13.07 1.12
N PRO A 321 16.56 14.10 1.07
CA PRO A 321 15.76 14.47 2.22
C PRO A 321 14.93 13.26 2.68
N GLU A 322 15.03 12.94 3.96
CA GLU A 322 14.12 12.02 4.63
C GLU A 322 12.70 12.60 4.42
N ARG A 323 11.86 11.89 3.65
CA ARG A 323 10.53 12.30 3.17
C ARG A 323 9.50 12.62 4.28
N ALA A 324 9.94 12.73 5.53
CA ALA A 324 9.08 12.94 6.69
C ALA A 324 8.95 14.44 6.98
N ARG A 325 7.83 15.03 6.58
CA ARG A 325 7.27 16.19 7.32
C ARG A 325 5.76 16.38 7.22
N ILE A 326 5.07 15.77 6.24
CA ILE A 326 3.61 15.61 6.25
C ILE A 326 3.31 14.29 5.53
N SER A 327 2.70 13.31 6.22
CA SER A 327 2.24 12.06 5.59
C SER A 327 0.74 12.17 5.35
N ARG A 328 0.30 11.86 4.12
CA ARG A 328 -1.11 11.53 3.85
C ARG A 328 -1.40 10.19 4.53
N GLY A 329 -2.61 9.99 5.08
CA GLY A 329 -3.00 8.78 5.82
C GLY A 329 -2.87 8.83 7.35
N HIS A 330 -3.49 7.86 8.02
CA HIS A 330 -3.53 7.76 9.49
C HIS A 330 -2.14 7.44 10.06
N PRO A 331 -1.63 8.10 11.13
CA PRO A 331 -0.37 7.71 11.75
C PRO A 331 -0.49 6.37 12.49
N ASP A 332 0.57 5.57 12.55
CA ASP A 332 0.56 4.29 13.28
C ASP A 332 0.37 4.54 14.80
N VAL A 333 -0.87 4.52 15.30
CA VAL A 333 -1.18 4.61 16.75
C VAL A 333 -1.44 3.20 17.30
N PRO A 334 -0.82 2.78 18.42
CA PRO A 334 -1.04 1.45 19.00
C PRO A 334 -2.50 1.22 19.41
N ALA A 335 -3.05 0.07 19.04
CA ALA A 335 -4.40 -0.36 19.38
C ALA A 335 -4.58 -0.47 20.90
N GLY A 336 -5.29 0.49 21.49
CA GLY A 336 -5.48 0.54 22.94
C GLY A 336 -6.67 1.37 23.42
N LEU A 337 -7.69 1.62 22.59
CA LEU A 337 -8.92 2.29 23.03
C LEU A 337 -10.12 1.69 22.26
N THR A 338 -10.66 0.59 22.77
CA THR A 338 -11.84 -0.08 22.22
C THR A 338 -13.10 0.74 22.45
N HIS A 339 -13.79 1.07 21.36
CA HIS A 339 -15.17 1.54 21.28
C HIS A 339 -16.12 0.68 22.12
N ARG A 340 -17.00 1.33 22.91
CA ARG A 340 -18.25 0.74 23.40
C ARG A 340 -19.40 1.41 22.67
N THR A 341 -20.00 0.71 21.72
CA THR A 341 -21.24 1.11 21.04
C THR A 341 -22.38 0.23 21.52
N ASN A 342 -23.41 0.82 22.13
CA ASN A 342 -24.72 0.21 22.33
C ASN A 342 -25.71 0.94 21.43
N VAL A 343 -26.24 0.29 20.40
CA VAL A 343 -27.46 0.72 19.71
C VAL A 343 -28.34 -0.51 19.48
N SER A 344 -29.62 -0.38 19.82
CA SER A 344 -30.68 -1.38 19.60
C SER A 344 -31.55 -0.98 18.40
N PRO A 345 -32.16 -1.94 17.68
CA PRO A 345 -32.88 -1.67 16.43
C PRO A 345 -34.41 -1.62 16.60
N ALA A 346 -35.08 -0.77 15.81
CA ALA A 346 -36.51 -0.82 15.46
C ALA A 346 -36.75 0.15 14.30
N ALA A 347 -37.65 -0.02 13.34
CA ALA A 347 -38.43 -1.12 12.79
C ALA A 347 -39.01 -0.58 11.46
N ALA A 348 -39.25 -1.45 10.48
CA ALA A 348 -39.85 -1.13 9.18
C ALA A 348 -41.35 -0.79 9.26
N MET A 349 -41.90 -0.04 8.29
CA MET A 349 -43.12 -0.41 7.55
C MET A 349 -43.51 0.55 6.41
N ALA A 350 -43.88 -0.10 5.29
CA ALA A 350 -44.43 0.26 3.97
C ALA A 350 -45.44 1.43 3.82
N LEU A 351 -45.62 1.90 2.56
CA LEU A 351 -46.91 2.06 1.85
C LEU A 351 -46.72 2.25 0.32
N THR A 352 -47.72 1.81 -0.46
CA THR A 352 -47.78 1.57 -1.92
C THR A 352 -48.80 2.48 -2.65
N GLU A 353 -48.65 2.66 -3.99
CA GLU A 353 -49.66 2.74 -5.10
C GLU A 353 -49.20 3.70 -6.26
N ARG A 354 -48.91 3.22 -7.50
CA ARG A 354 -49.72 3.10 -8.77
C ARG A 354 -50.30 4.42 -9.31
N GLU A 355 -50.38 4.80 -10.60
CA GLU A 355 -50.11 4.28 -11.97
C GLU A 355 -50.33 5.47 -12.98
N ALA A 356 -49.75 5.45 -14.20
CA ALA A 356 -50.38 5.77 -15.52
C ALA A 356 -49.47 6.40 -16.64
N ILE A 357 -49.08 5.56 -17.62
CA ILE A 357 -49.00 5.63 -19.12
C ILE A 357 -49.47 6.97 -19.81
N SER A 358 -48.98 7.52 -20.94
CA SER A 358 -48.40 7.04 -22.22
C SER A 358 -47.87 8.19 -23.12
N GLY A 359 -46.98 7.92 -24.09
CA GLY A 359 -46.90 8.67 -25.36
C GLY A 359 -45.51 8.79 -25.99
N SER A 360 -45.23 8.00 -27.04
CA SER A 360 -43.97 7.88 -27.79
C SER A 360 -43.83 8.84 -28.98
N ASP A 361 -42.59 9.15 -29.40
CA ASP A 361 -42.20 9.03 -30.81
C ASP A 361 -40.68 8.88 -31.04
N ALA A 362 -40.32 8.18 -32.13
CA ALA A 362 -39.11 7.36 -32.26
C ALA A 362 -37.90 7.97 -33.01
N ARG A 363 -36.68 7.58 -32.61
CA ARG A 363 -35.47 7.42 -33.45
C ARG A 363 -34.63 6.22 -32.96
N HIS A 364 -34.16 5.40 -33.89
CA HIS A 364 -33.62 4.03 -33.69
C HIS A 364 -32.38 3.92 -32.77
N PRO A 365 -32.40 3.02 -31.75
CA PRO A 365 -31.21 2.61 -30.99
C PRO A 365 -30.79 1.15 -31.23
N LEU A 366 -29.52 0.86 -30.90
CA LEU A 366 -28.94 -0.48 -30.72
C LEU A 366 -29.71 -1.26 -29.63
N PRO A 367 -29.71 -2.61 -29.62
CA PRO A 367 -30.63 -3.38 -28.80
C PRO A 367 -30.28 -3.26 -27.30
N HIS A 368 -31.00 -2.39 -26.60
CA HIS A 368 -30.97 -2.26 -25.14
C HIS A 368 -32.09 -3.11 -24.55
N ASP A 369 -31.74 -4.10 -23.73
CA ASP A 369 -32.68 -4.69 -22.77
C ASP A 369 -32.94 -3.62 -21.71
N ALA A 370 -34.11 -2.98 -21.76
CA ALA A 370 -34.37 -1.74 -21.03
C ALA A 370 -34.82 -2.02 -19.59
N GLY A 371 -33.90 -1.86 -18.63
CA GLY A 371 -34.22 -1.76 -17.21
C GLY A 371 -34.88 -0.43 -16.85
N GLN A 372 -35.30 -0.29 -15.58
CA GLN A 372 -35.88 0.94 -15.04
C GLN A 372 -34.83 2.07 -14.99
N HIS A 373 -35.29 3.32 -15.14
CA HIS A 373 -34.46 4.51 -14.93
C HIS A 373 -34.67 5.10 -13.53
N HIS A 374 -33.57 5.44 -12.86
CA HIS A 374 -33.54 6.03 -11.52
C HIS A 374 -32.77 7.34 -11.53
N TYR A 375 -33.03 8.20 -10.54
CA TYR A 375 -32.29 9.45 -10.37
C TYR A 375 -31.77 9.55 -8.94
N LEU A 376 -30.46 9.70 -8.79
CA LEU A 376 -29.77 9.84 -7.52
C LEU A 376 -29.14 11.23 -7.42
N ARG A 377 -29.78 12.11 -6.65
CA ARG A 377 -29.28 13.46 -6.35
C ARG A 377 -28.09 13.40 -5.40
N ALA A 378 -27.22 14.41 -5.45
CA ALA A 378 -26.16 14.59 -4.47
C ALA A 378 -26.65 15.53 -3.34
N THR A 379 -26.97 14.96 -2.19
CA THR A 379 -27.44 15.66 -0.98
C THR A 379 -26.76 15.09 0.25
N CYS A 380 -26.86 15.75 1.41
CA CYS A 380 -26.27 15.22 2.65
C CYS A 380 -26.76 13.83 3.06
N ASP A 381 -27.91 13.38 2.56
CA ASP A 381 -28.52 12.08 2.89
C ASP A 381 -28.12 10.96 1.90
N SER A 382 -27.52 11.32 0.76
CA SER A 382 -27.22 10.42 -0.36
C SER A 382 -25.72 10.33 -0.66
N VAL A 383 -24.90 11.10 0.07
CA VAL A 383 -23.45 11.07 -0.03
C VAL A 383 -22.82 10.63 1.29
N HIS A 384 -21.66 10.01 1.18
CA HIS A 384 -20.69 9.88 2.26
C HIS A 384 -19.38 10.53 1.82
N TRP A 385 -18.55 10.97 2.76
CA TRP A 385 -17.40 11.83 2.44
C TRP A 385 -16.10 11.25 2.99
N GLY A 386 -15.22 10.84 2.07
CA GLY A 386 -13.85 10.47 2.35
C GLY A 386 -13.63 9.03 2.76
N TYR A 387 -14.60 8.13 2.59
CA TYR A 387 -14.42 6.73 2.92
C TYR A 387 -15.29 5.80 2.06
N LEU A 388 -14.98 4.50 2.08
CA LEU A 388 -15.81 3.42 1.57
C LEU A 388 -16.07 2.45 2.73
N SER A 389 -17.24 1.80 2.76
CA SER A 389 -17.52 0.75 3.73
C SER A 389 -18.66 -0.13 3.26
N HIS A 390 -18.55 -1.44 3.53
CA HIS A 390 -19.64 -2.39 3.29
C HIS A 390 -20.75 -2.33 4.34
N ASP A 391 -20.55 -1.58 5.43
CA ASP A 391 -21.54 -1.40 6.49
C ASP A 391 -22.50 -0.22 6.22
N LEU A 392 -22.26 0.54 5.14
CA LEU A 392 -23.15 1.64 4.76
C LEU A 392 -24.48 1.11 4.20
N PRO A 393 -25.63 1.61 4.69
CA PRO A 393 -26.91 1.27 4.09
C PRO A 393 -26.98 1.84 2.67
N PRO A 394 -27.50 1.08 1.69
CA PRO A 394 -27.67 1.60 0.34
C PRO A 394 -28.73 2.70 0.30
N VAL A 395 -28.45 3.76 -0.44
CA VAL A 395 -29.37 4.91 -0.65
C VAL A 395 -30.29 4.68 -1.85
N LEU A 396 -29.94 3.73 -2.71
CA LEU A 396 -30.71 3.28 -3.86
C LEU A 396 -30.46 1.77 -4.06
N THR A 397 -31.49 1.03 -4.46
CA THR A 397 -31.36 -0.37 -4.90
C THR A 397 -31.92 -0.48 -6.32
N VAL A 398 -31.19 -1.14 -7.22
CA VAL A 398 -31.54 -1.27 -8.63
C VAL A 398 -31.41 -2.72 -9.12
N ALA A 399 -32.13 -3.06 -10.17
CA ALA A 399 -31.95 -4.33 -10.86
C ALA A 399 -30.81 -4.25 -11.90
N SER A 400 -30.27 -5.41 -12.27
CA SER A 400 -29.34 -5.48 -13.41
C SER A 400 -30.04 -5.05 -14.70
N GLY A 401 -29.39 -4.18 -15.48
CA GLY A 401 -29.91 -3.56 -16.71
C GLY A 401 -30.49 -2.16 -16.49
N ASP A 402 -30.78 -1.77 -15.25
CA ASP A 402 -31.28 -0.45 -14.90
C ASP A 402 -30.26 0.66 -15.22
N THR A 403 -30.80 1.87 -15.42
CA THR A 403 -30.00 3.08 -15.60
C THR A 403 -30.20 4.04 -14.43
N VAL A 404 -29.15 4.79 -14.10
CA VAL A 404 -29.18 5.77 -13.01
C VAL A 404 -28.56 7.07 -13.50
N THR A 405 -29.30 8.18 -13.44
CA THR A 405 -28.68 9.51 -13.45
C THR A 405 -28.13 9.80 -12.06
N VAL A 406 -26.82 9.92 -11.94
CA VAL A 406 -26.11 10.16 -10.69
C VAL A 406 -25.51 11.56 -10.71
N GLU A 407 -25.90 12.38 -9.76
CA GLU A 407 -25.24 13.65 -9.48
C GLU A 407 -24.02 13.42 -8.57
N THR A 408 -22.94 14.12 -8.86
CA THR A 408 -21.71 14.09 -8.05
C THR A 408 -21.23 15.51 -7.79
N LEU A 409 -20.62 15.71 -6.63
CA LEU A 409 -20.05 17.00 -6.23
C LEU A 409 -18.55 16.86 -6.05
N THR A 410 -17.79 17.83 -6.53
CA THR A 410 -16.37 17.92 -6.20
C THR A 410 -16.19 18.42 -4.77
N GLN A 411 -15.28 17.81 -3.99
CA GLN A 411 -14.88 18.27 -2.65
C GLN A 411 -14.24 19.67 -2.64
N HIS A 412 -13.81 20.18 -3.80
CA HIS A 412 -13.19 21.49 -3.97
C HIS A 412 -14.20 22.64 -4.20
N ALA A 413 -15.51 22.37 -4.16
CA ALA A 413 -16.53 23.39 -4.45
C ALA A 413 -16.46 24.61 -3.49
N THR A 414 -15.92 24.45 -2.28
CA THR A 414 -15.74 25.56 -1.32
C THR A 414 -14.59 26.50 -1.65
N ASP A 415 -13.75 26.16 -2.63
CA ASP A 415 -12.67 27.04 -3.11
C ASP A 415 -13.22 28.32 -3.76
N ASP A 416 -14.46 28.27 -4.26
CA ASP A 416 -15.25 29.44 -4.67
C ASP A 416 -16.75 29.16 -4.49
N TRP A 417 -17.24 29.42 -3.27
CA TRP A 417 -18.65 29.20 -2.90
C TRP A 417 -19.64 29.83 -3.87
N ALA A 418 -19.37 31.07 -4.32
CA ALA A 418 -20.29 31.81 -5.19
C ALA A 418 -20.48 31.15 -6.56
N ARG A 419 -19.46 30.44 -7.06
CA ARG A 419 -19.49 29.78 -8.37
C ARG A 419 -20.00 28.35 -8.31
N MET A 420 -19.60 27.60 -7.29
CA MET A 420 -19.76 26.14 -7.26
C MET A 420 -20.82 25.64 -6.26
N ILE A 421 -21.34 26.50 -5.37
CA ILE A 421 -22.30 26.10 -4.32
C ILE A 421 -23.54 27.00 -4.27
N GLN A 422 -23.36 28.33 -4.29
CA GLN A 422 -24.45 29.28 -4.03
C GLN A 422 -25.65 29.07 -4.96
N GLY A 423 -26.82 28.84 -4.36
CA GLY A 423 -28.07 28.62 -5.06
C GLY A 423 -28.31 27.17 -5.53
N ASP A 424 -27.34 26.26 -5.37
CA ASP A 424 -27.50 24.83 -5.66
C ASP A 424 -27.94 24.10 -4.39
N PRO A 425 -29.21 23.64 -4.29
CA PRO A 425 -29.72 23.03 -3.06
C PRO A 425 -28.99 21.74 -2.65
N GLY A 426 -28.47 20.98 -3.63
CA GLY A 426 -27.72 19.75 -3.37
C GLY A 426 -26.34 20.06 -2.80
N ALA A 427 -25.62 20.98 -3.44
CA ALA A 427 -24.33 21.44 -2.95
C ALA A 427 -24.45 22.14 -1.59
N GLU A 428 -25.41 23.06 -1.42
CA GLU A 428 -25.64 23.74 -0.13
C GLU A 428 -25.98 22.73 0.97
N SER A 429 -26.78 21.70 0.68
CA SER A 429 -27.09 20.62 1.63
C SER A 429 -25.83 19.89 2.12
N VAL A 430 -24.91 19.53 1.22
CA VAL A 430 -23.67 18.79 1.54
C VAL A 430 -22.63 19.68 2.23
N PHE A 431 -22.44 20.90 1.73
CA PHE A 431 -21.41 21.83 2.19
C PHE A 431 -21.84 22.71 3.37
N HIS A 432 -23.11 22.65 3.80
CA HIS A 432 -23.61 23.43 4.93
C HIS A 432 -22.73 23.22 6.17
N TRP A 433 -22.08 24.31 6.59
CA TRP A 433 -21.19 24.36 7.74
C TRP A 433 -21.26 25.75 8.37
N THR A 434 -21.72 25.81 9.62
CA THR A 434 -21.81 27.01 10.45
C THR A 434 -21.08 26.77 11.77
N ALA A 435 -21.02 27.78 12.64
CA ALA A 435 -20.37 27.65 13.94
C ALA A 435 -20.99 26.61 14.88
N THR A 436 -22.21 26.14 14.60
CA THR A 436 -22.94 25.20 15.47
C THR A 436 -23.35 23.90 14.77
N GLN A 437 -23.27 23.84 13.44
CA GLN A 437 -23.77 22.70 12.68
C GLN A 437 -22.98 22.47 11.41
N LYS A 438 -22.78 21.20 11.09
CA LYS A 438 -22.22 20.74 9.82
C LYS A 438 -23.04 19.54 9.36
N ASN A 439 -23.61 19.60 8.15
CA ASN A 439 -24.55 18.56 7.70
C ASN A 439 -23.85 17.23 7.43
N VAL A 440 -22.71 17.26 6.73
CA VAL A 440 -21.83 16.10 6.55
C VAL A 440 -20.60 16.31 7.42
N ASP A 441 -20.70 15.87 8.68
CA ASP A 441 -19.68 16.11 9.70
C ASP A 441 -18.42 15.27 9.48
N ARG A 442 -18.55 13.95 9.38
CA ARG A 442 -17.47 13.03 9.05
C ARG A 442 -16.95 13.32 7.64
N ARG A 443 -15.67 13.67 7.53
CA ARG A 443 -14.95 13.74 6.25
C ARG A 443 -13.63 12.98 6.38
N GLY A 444 -13.62 11.74 5.90
CA GLY A 444 -12.52 10.79 6.03
C GLY A 444 -12.81 9.58 6.92
N ALA A 445 -11.98 8.56 6.78
CA ALA A 445 -11.99 7.30 7.51
C ALA A 445 -11.40 7.40 8.94
N GLY A 446 -10.92 8.58 9.35
CA GLY A 446 -10.33 8.83 10.67
C GLY A 446 -11.33 8.84 11.84
N PRO A 447 -10.86 9.13 13.06
CA PRO A 447 -11.73 9.19 14.23
C PRO A 447 -12.69 10.40 14.19
N MET A 448 -13.86 10.28 14.83
CA MET A 448 -14.85 11.38 14.89
C MET A 448 -14.41 12.53 15.78
N ASP A 449 -13.64 12.24 16.82
CA ASP A 449 -13.24 13.21 17.85
C ASP A 449 -11.99 14.03 17.48
N ALA A 450 -11.48 13.84 16.25
CA ALA A 450 -10.26 14.47 15.77
C ALA A 450 -9.06 14.30 16.74
N SER A 451 -8.95 13.12 17.34
CA SER A 451 -7.95 12.79 18.37
C SER A 451 -6.50 12.69 17.87
N VAL A 452 -6.25 12.78 16.55
CA VAL A 452 -4.94 12.54 15.96
C VAL A 452 -4.25 13.86 15.58
N TYR A 453 -4.89 14.70 14.77
CA TYR A 453 -4.39 16.00 14.33
C TYR A 453 -5.28 17.18 14.75
N GLY A 454 -6.53 16.94 15.19
CA GLY A 454 -7.43 18.01 15.60
C GLY A 454 -8.04 18.80 14.44
N ARG A 455 -8.13 18.20 13.24
CA ARG A 455 -8.61 18.85 12.00
C ARG A 455 -10.13 18.87 11.84
N GLY A 456 -10.84 18.03 12.58
CA GLY A 456 -12.28 17.79 12.44
C GLY A 456 -12.61 16.29 12.28
N ALA A 457 -13.89 15.94 12.35
CA ALA A 457 -14.34 14.55 12.29
C ALA A 457 -13.87 13.85 11.00
N GLY A 458 -13.28 12.66 11.15
CA GLY A 458 -12.66 11.90 10.05
C GLY A 458 -11.26 12.37 9.65
N GLU A 459 -10.82 13.53 10.14
CA GLU A 459 -9.49 14.15 9.96
C GLU A 459 -8.99 14.36 8.53
N GLY A 460 -9.85 14.18 7.51
CA GLY A 460 -9.43 14.24 6.12
C GLY A 460 -8.60 13.03 5.68
N PHE A 461 -8.68 11.90 6.40
CA PHE A 461 -8.14 10.61 5.91
C PHE A 461 -9.07 10.05 4.83
N GLY A 462 -9.00 10.67 3.67
CA GLY A 462 -9.94 10.52 2.57
C GLY A 462 -10.76 11.78 2.39
N VAL A 463 -10.91 12.20 1.13
CA VAL A 463 -11.34 13.57 0.81
C VAL A 463 -12.49 13.64 -0.20
N HIS A 464 -12.85 12.54 -0.85
CA HIS A 464 -13.82 12.57 -1.95
C HIS A 464 -15.25 12.50 -1.45
N ILE A 465 -16.15 13.31 -2.02
CA ILE A 465 -17.59 13.14 -1.83
C ILE A 465 -18.03 11.99 -2.73
N CYS A 466 -18.67 10.98 -2.14
CA CYS A 466 -19.09 9.76 -2.82
C CYS A 466 -20.62 9.64 -2.74
N THR A 467 -21.30 9.78 -3.88
CA THR A 467 -22.74 9.55 -4.01
C THR A 467 -22.99 8.03 -4.01
N GLY A 468 -23.88 7.55 -3.13
CA GLY A 468 -24.15 6.13 -2.92
C GLY A 468 -24.14 5.74 -1.43
N PRO A 469 -24.04 4.43 -1.11
CA PRO A 469 -23.89 3.32 -2.05
C PRO A 469 -25.19 2.96 -2.79
N ILE A 470 -25.06 2.55 -4.05
CA ILE A 470 -26.12 1.94 -4.86
C ILE A 470 -25.98 0.42 -4.73
N ALA A 471 -27.00 -0.25 -4.21
CA ALA A 471 -27.06 -1.71 -4.21
C ALA A 471 -27.60 -2.22 -5.55
N VAL A 472 -26.99 -3.29 -6.07
CA VAL A 472 -27.48 -4.03 -7.23
C VAL A 472 -28.08 -5.34 -6.76
N GLU A 473 -29.35 -5.58 -7.09
CA GLU A 473 -30.07 -6.80 -6.72
C GLU A 473 -29.31 -8.05 -7.16
N ASP A 474 -29.33 -9.08 -6.32
CA ASP A 474 -28.67 -10.37 -6.52
C ASP A 474 -27.15 -10.35 -6.70
N ALA A 475 -26.48 -9.20 -6.61
CA ALA A 475 -25.02 -9.13 -6.69
C ALA A 475 -24.38 -9.83 -5.48
N MET A 476 -23.51 -10.81 -5.75
CA MET A 476 -22.85 -11.62 -4.72
C MET A 476 -21.34 -11.65 -4.92
N PRO A 477 -20.55 -11.89 -3.86
CA PRO A 477 -19.10 -11.98 -3.96
C PRO A 477 -18.64 -12.94 -5.07
N GLY A 478 -17.78 -12.44 -5.97
CA GLY A 478 -17.25 -13.16 -7.12
C GLY A 478 -18.00 -12.93 -8.43
N ASP A 479 -19.16 -12.27 -8.42
CA ASP A 479 -19.77 -11.70 -9.62
C ASP A 479 -18.93 -10.51 -10.15
N VAL A 480 -19.27 -10.01 -11.34
CA VAL A 480 -18.68 -8.79 -11.90
C VAL A 480 -19.80 -7.78 -12.16
N LEU A 481 -19.64 -6.57 -11.64
CA LEU A 481 -20.49 -5.43 -11.97
C LEU A 481 -19.86 -4.65 -13.12
N GLU A 482 -20.57 -4.54 -14.23
CA GLU A 482 -20.25 -3.65 -15.35
C GLU A 482 -21.00 -2.33 -15.17
N VAL A 483 -20.26 -1.23 -15.11
CA VAL A 483 -20.78 0.13 -15.05
C VAL A 483 -20.52 0.80 -16.39
N ARG A 484 -21.56 0.95 -17.22
CA ARG A 484 -21.47 1.65 -18.51
C ARG A 484 -21.74 3.12 -18.30
N ILE A 485 -20.82 3.98 -18.67
CA ILE A 485 -20.99 5.43 -18.61
C ILE A 485 -21.63 5.87 -19.93
N LEU A 486 -22.96 6.00 -19.93
CA LEU A 486 -23.71 6.35 -21.14
C LEU A 486 -23.52 7.83 -21.50
N ASP A 487 -23.41 8.67 -20.48
CA ASP A 487 -23.36 10.12 -20.64
C ASP A 487 -22.72 10.79 -19.42
N LEU A 488 -22.06 11.94 -19.62
CA LEU A 488 -21.35 12.63 -18.54
C LEU A 488 -21.12 14.11 -18.86
N HIS A 489 -21.63 15.00 -17.99
CA HIS A 489 -21.60 16.46 -18.23
C HIS A 489 -21.27 17.27 -16.98
N PRO A 490 -20.59 18.43 -17.12
CA PRO A 490 -20.42 19.40 -16.04
C PRO A 490 -21.75 19.85 -15.46
N ARG A 491 -21.85 19.84 -14.12
CA ARG A 491 -23.00 20.35 -13.38
C ARG A 491 -22.98 21.89 -13.45
N PRO A 492 -23.99 22.53 -14.06
CA PRO A 492 -24.02 23.98 -14.20
C PRO A 492 -24.06 24.70 -12.84
N SER A 493 -23.48 25.90 -12.79
CA SER A 493 -23.62 26.81 -11.65
C SER A 493 -25.08 27.20 -11.47
N ALA A 494 -25.58 27.09 -10.25
CA ALA A 494 -26.93 27.54 -9.89
C ALA A 494 -27.00 29.05 -9.62
N ASN A 495 -25.86 29.74 -9.56
CA ASN A 495 -25.82 31.18 -9.36
C ASN A 495 -26.24 31.90 -10.66
N PRO A 496 -27.30 32.73 -10.64
CA PRO A 496 -27.79 33.44 -11.82
C PRO A 496 -26.75 34.33 -12.52
N GLU A 497 -25.72 34.79 -11.80
CA GLU A 497 -24.63 35.59 -12.39
C GLU A 497 -23.77 34.80 -13.40
N PHE A 498 -23.78 33.47 -13.29
CA PHE A 498 -22.95 32.57 -14.11
C PHE A 498 -23.80 31.57 -14.91
N ALA A 499 -25.01 31.97 -15.29
CA ALA A 499 -25.92 31.13 -16.06
C ALA A 499 -25.26 30.55 -17.32
N GLY A 500 -25.43 29.23 -17.55
CA GLY A 500 -24.85 28.52 -18.68
C GLY A 500 -23.36 28.19 -18.54
N LYS A 501 -22.78 28.34 -17.35
CA LYS A 501 -21.39 27.95 -17.04
C LYS A 501 -21.35 26.88 -15.96
N ALA A 502 -20.31 26.06 -16.00
CA ALA A 502 -19.84 25.26 -14.88
C ALA A 502 -18.46 25.74 -14.46
N PHE A 503 -18.05 25.39 -13.25
CA PHE A 503 -16.75 25.76 -12.71
C PHE A 503 -16.07 24.57 -12.07
N GLY A 504 -14.74 24.58 -12.12
CA GLY A 504 -13.92 23.62 -11.40
C GLY A 504 -12.72 24.29 -10.75
N SER A 505 -12.10 23.56 -9.83
CA SER A 505 -10.90 23.97 -9.12
C SER A 505 -9.75 23.04 -9.47
N HIS A 506 -8.55 23.58 -9.60
CA HIS A 506 -7.33 22.77 -9.58
C HIS A 506 -6.47 23.26 -8.42
N ALA A 507 -6.22 22.40 -7.46
CA ALA A 507 -5.33 22.69 -6.34
C ALA A 507 -3.98 22.00 -6.54
N SER A 508 -2.93 22.79 -6.77
CA SER A 508 -1.55 22.32 -6.61
C SER A 508 -1.24 22.24 -5.12
N THR A 509 -1.15 21.03 -4.57
CA THR A 509 -1.27 20.77 -3.13
C THR A 509 -0.01 20.20 -2.49
N TRP A 510 0.01 20.13 -1.15
CA TRP A 510 1.14 19.56 -0.39
C TRP A 510 1.37 18.08 -0.61
N TRP A 511 0.37 17.33 -1.08
CA TRP A 511 0.49 15.92 -1.47
C TRP A 511 0.82 15.71 -2.95
N GLY A 512 0.80 16.78 -3.76
CA GLY A 512 1.16 16.72 -5.17
C GLY A 512 2.63 16.34 -5.35
N PHE A 513 2.91 15.55 -6.39
CA PHE A 513 4.28 15.08 -6.68
C PHE A 513 5.29 16.22 -6.82
N HIS A 514 4.85 17.36 -7.35
CA HIS A 514 5.66 18.56 -7.58
C HIS A 514 6.08 19.33 -6.31
N TYR A 515 5.46 19.07 -5.14
CA TYR A 515 5.46 20.03 -4.03
C TYR A 515 6.85 20.37 -3.49
N GLN A 516 7.77 19.41 -3.48
CA GLN A 516 9.14 19.59 -2.98
C GLN A 516 10.12 20.12 -4.04
N ASP A 517 9.70 20.21 -5.30
CA ASP A 517 10.55 20.57 -6.44
C ASP A 517 10.35 22.02 -6.93
N MET A 518 9.58 22.82 -6.19
CA MET A 518 9.28 24.20 -6.55
C MET A 518 10.49 25.14 -6.47
N LEU A 519 10.74 25.88 -7.54
CA LEU A 519 11.92 26.75 -7.68
C LEU A 519 11.78 28.13 -7.03
N THR A 520 10.58 28.74 -7.12
CA THR A 520 10.32 30.13 -6.70
C THR A 520 9.90 30.22 -5.24
N LEU A 521 10.26 31.32 -4.56
CA LEU A 521 9.82 31.58 -3.19
C LEU A 521 8.35 32.06 -3.12
N PRO A 522 7.61 31.70 -2.05
CA PRO A 522 7.90 30.64 -1.09
C PRO A 522 7.85 29.27 -1.78
N ARG A 523 8.84 28.40 -1.52
CA ARG A 523 9.00 27.13 -2.26
C ARG A 523 7.86 26.17 -1.93
N GLU A 524 7.60 25.91 -0.67
CA GLU A 524 6.44 25.14 -0.21
C GLU A 524 5.22 26.07 -0.13
N ARG A 525 4.26 25.87 -1.03
CA ARG A 525 3.02 26.64 -1.12
C ARG A 525 1.97 25.85 -1.89
N GLU A 526 0.71 26.10 -1.60
CA GLU A 526 -0.39 25.53 -2.36
C GLU A 526 -1.05 26.61 -3.21
N VAL A 527 -1.51 26.25 -4.39
CA VAL A 527 -2.08 27.18 -5.37
C VAL A 527 -3.38 26.60 -5.90
N VAL A 528 -4.47 27.32 -5.69
CA VAL A 528 -5.78 27.02 -6.26
C VAL A 528 -5.93 27.81 -7.55
N THR A 529 -6.34 27.16 -8.63
CA THR A 529 -6.68 27.77 -9.91
C THR A 529 -8.12 27.43 -10.26
N VAL A 530 -8.98 28.43 -10.40
CA VAL A 530 -10.38 28.23 -10.75
C VAL A 530 -10.53 28.29 -12.27
N PHE A 531 -11.29 27.35 -12.82
CA PHE A 531 -11.59 27.22 -14.24
C PHE A 531 -13.08 27.42 -14.50
N GLU A 532 -13.38 28.05 -15.63
CA GLU A 532 -14.72 28.17 -16.20
C GLU A 532 -14.87 27.23 -17.40
N ILE A 533 -16.07 26.66 -17.52
CA ILE A 533 -16.48 25.74 -18.58
C ILE A 533 -17.82 26.22 -19.13
N ASP A 534 -17.93 26.27 -20.45
CA ASP A 534 -19.17 26.63 -21.12
C ASP A 534 -20.11 25.41 -21.16
N CYS A 535 -21.34 25.54 -20.66
CA CYS A 535 -22.36 24.51 -20.79
C CYS A 535 -23.21 24.80 -22.03
N HIS A 536 -23.06 23.97 -23.08
CA HIS A 536 -23.82 24.09 -24.31
C HIS A 536 -24.50 22.75 -24.63
N ASP A 537 -25.78 22.78 -24.97
CA ASP A 537 -26.56 21.57 -25.32
C ASP A 537 -26.15 20.97 -26.69
N ASP A 538 -25.47 21.76 -27.54
CA ASP A 538 -25.16 21.45 -28.95
C ASP A 538 -23.64 21.40 -29.26
N ALA A 539 -22.77 21.28 -28.24
CA ALA A 539 -21.32 21.24 -28.49
C ALA A 539 -20.90 20.01 -29.30
N GLU A 540 -20.09 20.20 -30.35
CA GLU A 540 -19.47 19.08 -31.06
C GLU A 540 -18.49 18.36 -30.12
N GLU A 541 -18.63 17.05 -30.04
CA GLU A 541 -17.88 16.19 -29.13
C GLU A 541 -16.36 16.40 -29.30
N GLY A 542 -15.68 16.81 -28.22
CA GLY A 542 -14.23 17.06 -28.22
C GLY A 542 -13.79 18.48 -28.61
N THR A 543 -14.72 19.42 -28.77
CA THR A 543 -14.40 20.85 -29.02
C THR A 543 -14.45 21.72 -27.76
N ASP A 544 -15.00 21.21 -26.67
CA ASP A 544 -15.13 21.95 -25.41
C ASP A 544 -13.81 22.09 -24.67
N VAL A 545 -13.66 23.25 -24.01
CA VAL A 545 -12.44 23.62 -23.29
C VAL A 545 -12.77 24.27 -21.95
N ALA A 546 -11.88 24.07 -20.98
CA ALA A 546 -11.84 24.82 -19.74
C ALA A 546 -10.84 25.99 -19.86
N ARG A 547 -11.20 27.13 -19.26
CA ARG A 547 -10.37 28.35 -19.24
C ARG A 547 -10.13 28.81 -17.80
N ALA A 548 -8.88 29.06 -17.44
CA ALA A 548 -8.56 29.54 -16.11
C ALA A 548 -9.03 30.99 -15.94
N ILE A 549 -9.79 31.27 -14.88
CA ILE A 549 -10.32 32.63 -14.60
C ILE A 549 -9.42 33.39 -13.63
N TYR A 550 -8.90 32.70 -12.60
CA TYR A 550 -7.91 33.25 -11.68
C TYR A 550 -7.25 32.12 -10.89
N SER A 551 -6.09 32.42 -10.30
CA SER A 551 -5.48 31.57 -9.28
C SER A 551 -5.22 32.35 -8.00
N PHE A 552 -5.07 31.67 -6.88
CA PHE A 552 -4.62 32.25 -5.62
C PHE A 552 -3.74 31.26 -4.88
N ARG A 553 -2.82 31.78 -4.06
CA ARG A 553 -2.08 30.95 -3.11
C ARG A 553 -2.97 30.70 -1.90
N TRP A 554 -3.01 29.46 -1.43
CA TRP A 554 -3.64 29.14 -0.16
C TRP A 554 -3.01 29.97 0.95
N THR A 555 -3.86 30.57 1.79
CA THR A 555 -3.46 31.22 3.05
C THR A 555 -4.18 30.50 4.19
N PRO A 556 -3.70 30.56 5.44
CA PRO A 556 -4.38 29.90 6.55
C PRO A 556 -5.85 30.31 6.63
N GLN A 557 -6.72 29.32 6.46
CA GLN A 557 -8.18 29.45 6.54
C GLN A 557 -8.64 29.01 7.93
N GLN A 558 -9.64 29.69 8.48
CA GLN A 558 -10.29 29.27 9.72
C GLN A 558 -11.66 28.71 9.37
N ASP A 559 -11.92 27.46 9.74
CA ASP A 559 -13.22 26.85 9.53
C ASP A 559 -14.30 27.46 10.45
N PRO A 560 -15.59 27.21 10.20
CA PRO A 560 -16.67 27.73 11.04
C PRO A 560 -16.62 27.29 12.51
N PHE A 561 -15.95 26.18 12.83
CA PHE A 561 -15.75 25.71 14.21
C PHE A 561 -14.52 26.35 14.89
N GLY A 562 -13.75 27.14 14.16
CA GLY A 562 -12.61 27.89 14.65
C GLY A 562 -11.26 27.18 14.48
N VAL A 563 -11.21 26.01 13.85
CA VAL A 563 -9.96 25.31 13.53
C VAL A 563 -9.25 26.03 12.39
N VAL A 564 -7.94 26.22 12.52
CA VAL A 564 -7.13 26.87 11.48
C VAL A 564 -6.42 25.82 10.66
N HIS A 565 -6.53 25.94 9.34
CA HIS A 565 -5.97 25.06 8.32
C HIS A 565 -4.85 25.80 7.56
N PRO A 566 -3.58 25.66 7.97
CA PRO A 566 -2.46 26.35 7.32
C PRO A 566 -2.21 25.87 5.89
N THR A 567 -2.58 24.62 5.63
CA THR A 567 -2.55 23.93 4.34
C THR A 567 -3.93 23.36 4.04
N ILE A 568 -4.14 22.84 2.83
CA ILE A 568 -5.34 22.08 2.46
C ILE A 568 -5.27 20.70 3.15
N ASP A 569 -5.60 20.63 4.45
CA ASP A 569 -5.45 19.42 5.27
C ASP A 569 -6.78 18.79 5.71
N TYR A 570 -7.89 19.45 5.40
CA TYR A 570 -9.25 18.98 5.65
C TYR A 570 -10.17 19.40 4.50
N PRO A 571 -10.99 18.48 3.94
CA PRO A 571 -11.76 18.77 2.73
C PRO A 571 -12.97 19.67 3.02
N GLY A 572 -13.35 20.48 2.04
CA GLY A 572 -14.56 21.31 2.08
C GLY A 572 -14.53 22.45 3.12
N VAL A 573 -13.34 22.95 3.46
CA VAL A 573 -13.18 24.17 4.28
C VAL A 573 -13.57 25.39 3.44
N PRO A 574 -14.53 26.22 3.88
CA PRO A 574 -14.88 27.45 3.19
C PRO A 574 -13.70 28.42 3.09
N VAL A 575 -13.34 28.84 1.87
CA VAL A 575 -12.26 29.80 1.66
C VAL A 575 -12.78 31.23 1.90
N ASP A 576 -12.12 31.96 2.79
CA ASP A 576 -12.36 33.39 2.97
C ASP A 576 -11.63 34.17 1.86
N HIS A 577 -12.40 34.58 0.85
CA HIS A 577 -11.89 35.31 -0.29
C HIS A 577 -11.29 36.68 0.05
N THR A 578 -11.50 37.21 1.27
CA THR A 578 -10.86 38.46 1.75
C THR A 578 -9.41 38.24 2.22
N ARG A 579 -9.02 36.99 2.49
CA ARG A 579 -7.69 36.60 2.99
C ARG A 579 -6.75 36.08 1.91
N ILE A 580 -7.20 36.06 0.66
CA ILE A 580 -6.43 35.59 -0.49
C ILE A 580 -6.17 36.74 -1.48
N THR A 581 -5.20 36.57 -2.37
CA THR A 581 -4.97 37.50 -3.48
C THR A 581 -5.14 36.76 -4.80
N LYS A 582 -6.14 37.15 -5.58
CA LYS A 582 -6.46 36.56 -6.88
C LYS A 582 -5.55 37.10 -7.98
N ASN A 583 -4.96 36.19 -8.76
CA ASN A 583 -4.21 36.45 -9.98
C ASN A 583 -5.05 36.11 -11.21
N PHE A 584 -5.65 37.13 -11.83
CA PHE A 584 -6.49 37.00 -13.03
C PHE A 584 -5.70 36.88 -14.34
N ARG A 585 -4.36 36.87 -14.29
CA ARG A 585 -3.50 36.66 -15.47
C ARG A 585 -3.06 35.21 -15.64
N THR A 586 -3.47 34.33 -14.73
CA THR A 586 -3.10 32.92 -14.75
C THR A 586 -3.52 32.27 -16.07
N LEU A 587 -2.61 31.50 -16.69
CA LEU A 587 -2.86 30.73 -17.92
C LEU A 587 -3.60 31.51 -19.04
N LYS A 588 -3.35 32.82 -19.16
CA LYS A 588 -4.01 33.64 -20.19
C LYS A 588 -3.71 33.09 -21.58
N ASN A 589 -4.76 32.90 -22.40
CA ASN A 589 -4.73 32.32 -23.75
C ASN A 589 -4.34 30.82 -23.79
N VAL A 590 -4.56 30.10 -22.70
CA VAL A 590 -4.46 28.63 -22.68
C VAL A 590 -5.87 28.06 -22.53
N GLU A 591 -6.23 27.18 -23.44
CA GLU A 591 -7.48 26.42 -23.40
C GLU A 591 -7.16 24.96 -23.12
N ILE A 592 -7.85 24.37 -22.14
CA ILE A 592 -7.61 23.00 -21.70
C ILE A 592 -8.73 22.12 -22.26
N PRO A 593 -8.46 21.12 -23.11
CA PRO A 593 -9.49 20.22 -23.62
C PRO A 593 -10.24 19.52 -22.48
N LEU A 594 -11.56 19.46 -22.57
CA LEU A 594 -12.35 18.70 -21.61
C LEU A 594 -12.15 17.20 -21.81
N ARG A 595 -12.07 16.51 -20.67
CA ARG A 595 -12.06 15.06 -20.56
C ARG A 595 -12.89 14.69 -19.34
N PRO A 596 -14.22 14.88 -19.35
CA PRO A 596 -15.04 14.65 -18.16
C PRO A 596 -14.95 13.19 -17.73
N HIS A 597 -14.67 12.92 -16.46
CA HIS A 597 -14.59 11.56 -15.93
C HIS A 597 -14.86 11.53 -14.43
N PHE A 598 -15.12 10.34 -13.90
CA PHE A 598 -15.14 10.09 -12.47
C PHE A 598 -13.75 9.61 -12.02
N GLY A 599 -13.13 10.32 -11.07
CA GLY A 599 -11.93 9.87 -10.37
C GLY A 599 -12.24 8.68 -9.48
N VAL A 600 -13.34 8.77 -8.70
CA VAL A 600 -13.85 7.68 -7.84
C VAL A 600 -15.02 6.97 -8.49
N LEU A 601 -14.85 5.68 -8.75
CA LEU A 601 -15.93 4.75 -9.08
C LEU A 601 -15.59 3.42 -8.41
N ALA A 602 -16.35 3.01 -7.39
CA ALA A 602 -15.93 1.93 -6.49
C ALA A 602 -17.07 1.05 -6.02
N VAL A 603 -16.88 -0.27 -6.04
CA VAL A 603 -17.70 -1.20 -5.24
C VAL A 603 -17.15 -1.27 -3.82
N ALA A 604 -17.99 -1.56 -2.82
CA ALA A 604 -17.51 -1.65 -1.45
C ALA A 604 -16.52 -2.82 -1.28
N PRO A 605 -15.35 -2.57 -0.68
CA PRO A 605 -14.40 -3.63 -0.33
C PRO A 605 -14.99 -4.56 0.75
N ALA A 606 -14.48 -5.79 0.84
CA ALA A 606 -14.89 -6.76 1.86
C ALA A 606 -14.18 -6.56 3.22
N GLN A 607 -13.27 -5.59 3.30
CA GLN A 607 -12.54 -5.30 4.53
C GLN A 607 -13.38 -4.47 5.50
N ASP A 608 -13.39 -4.91 6.77
CA ASP A 608 -14.11 -4.27 7.86
C ASP A 608 -13.66 -2.82 8.10
N GLY A 609 -14.61 -1.99 8.52
CA GLY A 609 -14.39 -0.61 8.93
C GLY A 609 -14.53 0.40 7.80
N LEU A 610 -13.92 1.57 8.00
CA LEU A 610 -13.92 2.66 7.03
C LEU A 610 -12.62 2.62 6.25
N ILE A 611 -12.72 2.58 4.93
CA ILE A 611 -11.60 2.53 4.00
C ILE A 611 -11.40 3.92 3.41
N ASP A 612 -10.21 4.50 3.55
CA ASP A 612 -9.81 5.78 2.95
C ASP A 612 -10.15 5.80 1.46
N SER A 613 -10.91 6.81 1.03
CA SER A 613 -11.30 6.99 -0.37
C SER A 613 -10.14 7.33 -1.32
N ILE A 614 -8.95 7.70 -0.80
CA ILE A 614 -7.82 8.16 -1.61
C ILE A 614 -7.12 7.02 -2.36
N PRO A 615 -6.64 5.93 -1.73
CA PRO A 615 -5.85 4.95 -2.46
C PRO A 615 -6.74 4.06 -3.35
N PRO A 616 -6.51 3.99 -4.67
CA PRO A 616 -7.18 3.00 -5.50
C PRO A 616 -6.69 1.59 -5.20
N SER A 617 -7.50 0.60 -5.55
CA SER A 617 -7.12 -0.81 -5.46
C SER A 617 -7.99 -1.71 -6.35
N SER A 618 -8.08 -3.00 -6.01
CA SER A 618 -8.86 -4.01 -6.73
C SER A 618 -10.37 -3.69 -6.86
N TYR A 619 -10.91 -2.90 -5.92
CA TYR A 619 -12.28 -2.39 -5.93
C TYR A 619 -12.46 -1.10 -6.75
N ALA A 620 -11.46 -0.74 -7.58
CA ALA A 620 -11.26 0.59 -8.15
C ALA A 620 -10.98 1.67 -7.10
N GLY A 621 -11.96 2.45 -6.67
CA GLY A 621 -11.68 3.63 -5.83
C GLY A 621 -11.23 4.81 -6.69
N ASN A 622 -10.26 5.57 -6.19
CA ASN A 622 -9.76 6.77 -6.87
C ASN A 622 -8.78 6.46 -8.00
N LEU A 623 -9.30 6.04 -9.15
CA LEU A 623 -8.50 5.60 -10.28
C LEU A 623 -7.76 6.75 -10.94
N ASP A 624 -8.42 7.90 -11.05
CA ASP A 624 -7.93 9.09 -11.75
C ASP A 624 -7.41 8.77 -13.14
N ASN A 625 -8.18 7.98 -13.86
CA ASN A 625 -7.95 7.74 -15.27
C ASN A 625 -9.00 8.51 -16.06
N TRP A 626 -8.56 9.54 -16.80
CA TRP A 626 -9.45 10.39 -17.60
C TRP A 626 -10.28 9.65 -18.64
N ARG A 627 -9.93 8.38 -18.92
CA ARG A 627 -10.64 7.48 -19.84
C ARG A 627 -11.85 6.80 -19.19
N VAL A 628 -12.11 6.98 -17.89
CA VAL A 628 -13.36 6.58 -17.20
C VAL A 628 -14.45 7.61 -17.52
N THR A 629 -14.82 7.67 -18.80
CA THR A 629 -15.63 8.74 -19.40
C THR A 629 -16.81 8.16 -20.17
N ARG A 630 -17.61 9.04 -20.79
CA ARG A 630 -18.70 8.69 -21.70
C ARG A 630 -18.27 7.64 -22.73
N GLY A 631 -19.10 6.63 -22.92
CA GLY A 631 -18.85 5.51 -23.83
C GLY A 631 -17.94 4.42 -23.27
N ALA A 632 -17.32 4.61 -22.09
CA ALA A 632 -16.54 3.58 -21.43
C ALA A 632 -17.40 2.67 -20.56
N SER A 633 -16.97 1.42 -20.40
CA SER A 633 -17.52 0.46 -19.44
C SER A 633 -16.44 0.07 -18.43
N VAL A 634 -16.78 0.14 -17.14
CA VAL A 634 -15.88 -0.24 -16.04
C VAL A 634 -16.35 -1.56 -15.44
N PHE A 635 -15.51 -2.58 -15.46
CA PHE A 635 -15.79 -3.87 -14.86
C PHE A 635 -15.14 -3.95 -13.49
N LEU A 636 -15.94 -4.27 -12.48
CA LEU A 636 -15.53 -4.33 -11.08
C LEU A 636 -15.94 -5.68 -10.47
N LYS A 637 -15.00 -6.31 -9.75
CA LYS A 637 -15.30 -7.55 -9.05
C LYS A 637 -16.12 -7.27 -7.80
N VAL A 638 -17.28 -7.91 -7.68
CA VAL A 638 -18.12 -7.79 -6.49
C VAL A 638 -17.46 -8.52 -5.31
N ALA A 639 -17.26 -7.82 -4.20
CA ALA A 639 -16.63 -8.35 -2.99
C ALA A 639 -17.63 -8.58 -1.85
N VAL A 640 -18.76 -7.87 -1.85
CA VAL A 640 -19.82 -7.95 -0.82
C VAL A 640 -21.21 -8.06 -1.47
N PRO A 641 -22.22 -8.62 -0.77
CA PRO A 641 -23.59 -8.64 -1.27
C PRO A 641 -24.09 -7.25 -1.66
N GLY A 642 -24.79 -7.15 -2.79
CA GLY A 642 -25.29 -5.89 -3.33
C GLY A 642 -24.25 -5.03 -4.05
N ALA A 643 -22.97 -5.40 -4.05
CA ALA A 643 -21.82 -4.64 -4.57
C ALA A 643 -21.55 -3.28 -3.92
N LEU A 644 -22.59 -2.51 -3.59
CA LEU A 644 -22.56 -1.21 -2.91
C LEU A 644 -21.67 -0.20 -3.67
N LEU A 645 -22.09 0.14 -4.88
CA LEU A 645 -21.39 1.06 -5.78
C LEU A 645 -21.46 2.51 -5.28
N SER A 646 -20.32 3.18 -5.12
CA SER A 646 -20.23 4.61 -4.84
C SER A 646 -19.46 5.32 -5.97
N ILE A 647 -19.89 6.52 -6.33
CA ILE A 647 -19.33 7.32 -7.43
C ILE A 647 -19.06 8.73 -6.93
N GLY A 648 -17.90 9.30 -7.27
CA GLY A 648 -17.46 10.58 -6.76
C GLY A 648 -16.25 11.12 -7.49
N ASP A 649 -15.60 12.10 -6.87
CA ASP A 649 -14.41 12.79 -7.38
C ASP A 649 -14.52 13.19 -8.87
N PRO A 650 -15.52 14.01 -9.22
CA PRO A 650 -15.81 14.32 -10.61
C PRO A 650 -14.81 15.34 -11.18
N HIS A 651 -14.27 15.06 -12.36
CA HIS A 651 -13.21 15.84 -13.00
C HIS A 651 -13.64 16.33 -14.38
N ALA A 652 -13.49 17.63 -14.66
CA ALA A 652 -13.71 18.17 -16.00
C ALA A 652 -12.58 17.84 -16.98
N SER A 653 -11.34 17.74 -16.48
CA SER A 653 -10.19 17.30 -17.27
C SER A 653 -9.02 16.95 -16.36
N GLN A 654 -8.16 16.04 -16.83
CA GLN A 654 -6.95 15.62 -16.14
C GLN A 654 -5.89 15.20 -17.17
N GLY A 655 -4.61 15.36 -16.79
CA GLY A 655 -3.49 14.75 -17.47
C GLY A 655 -3.14 13.38 -16.87
N ASP A 656 -2.58 12.50 -17.69
CA ASP A 656 -1.90 11.29 -17.19
C ASP A 656 -0.81 11.72 -16.17
N ALA A 657 -0.86 11.16 -14.96
CA ALA A 657 -0.06 11.43 -13.74
C ALA A 657 -0.66 12.36 -12.68
N GLU A 658 -1.62 13.23 -12.99
CA GLU A 658 -2.27 14.10 -11.98
C GLU A 658 -1.27 14.88 -11.08
N LEU A 659 -0.22 15.42 -11.69
CA LEU A 659 1.01 15.86 -11.01
C LEU A 659 0.81 16.88 -9.87
N GLY A 660 -0.19 17.75 -10.01
CA GLY A 660 -0.52 18.79 -9.04
C GLY A 660 -1.09 18.26 -7.73
N GLY A 661 -1.55 17.00 -7.71
CA GLY A 661 -2.30 16.41 -6.61
C GLY A 661 -3.81 16.34 -6.85
N THR A 662 -4.32 17.06 -7.84
CA THR A 662 -5.75 17.15 -8.21
C THR A 662 -5.89 17.35 -9.72
N ALA A 663 -7.08 17.06 -10.24
CA ALA A 663 -7.48 17.36 -11.61
C ALA A 663 -8.01 18.80 -11.76
N ILE A 664 -8.80 19.07 -12.81
CA ILE A 664 -9.81 20.15 -12.75
C ILE A 664 -11.05 19.55 -12.08
N GLU A 665 -11.08 19.66 -10.77
CA GLU A 665 -12.10 19.21 -9.84
C GLU A 665 -13.42 19.94 -10.11
N CYS A 666 -14.42 19.26 -10.69
CA CYS A 666 -15.63 19.89 -11.20
C CYS A 666 -16.82 18.95 -11.03
N SER A 667 -17.86 19.38 -10.32
CA SER A 667 -19.11 18.61 -10.16
C SER A 667 -19.64 18.15 -11.53
N LEU A 668 -19.97 16.86 -11.65
CA LEU A 668 -20.52 16.27 -12.88
C LEU A 668 -21.88 15.60 -12.59
N THR A 669 -22.71 15.48 -13.62
CA THR A 669 -23.88 14.60 -13.63
C THR A 669 -23.67 13.56 -14.71
N GLY A 670 -23.76 12.27 -14.35
CA GLY A 670 -23.58 11.16 -15.28
C GLY A 670 -24.80 10.27 -15.38
N ASN A 671 -25.05 9.71 -16.56
CA ASN A 671 -26.02 8.65 -16.76
C ASN A 671 -25.28 7.33 -16.92
N ILE A 672 -25.55 6.37 -16.06
CA ILE A 672 -24.88 5.06 -16.06
C ILE A 672 -25.88 3.93 -16.25
N GLN A 673 -25.45 2.83 -16.86
CA GLN A 673 -26.16 1.54 -16.83
C GLN A 673 -25.38 0.56 -15.95
N LEU A 674 -26.09 -0.18 -15.11
CA LEU A 674 -25.51 -1.18 -14.22
C LEU A 674 -25.89 -2.58 -14.69
N VAL A 675 -24.92 -3.39 -15.09
CA VAL A 675 -25.13 -4.76 -15.57
C VAL A 675 -24.37 -5.74 -14.68
N LEU A 676 -25.09 -6.68 -14.08
CA LEU A 676 -24.53 -7.72 -13.24
C LEU A 676 -24.22 -8.97 -14.06
N HIS A 677 -22.95 -9.36 -14.07
CA HIS A 677 -22.46 -10.61 -14.66
C HIS A 677 -22.29 -11.66 -13.57
N LYS A 678 -23.16 -12.67 -13.56
CA LYS A 678 -23.12 -13.74 -12.56
C LYS A 678 -21.90 -14.62 -12.78
N LYS A 679 -21.14 -14.90 -11.72
CA LYS A 679 -19.91 -15.73 -11.76
C LYS A 679 -20.06 -17.03 -12.55
N ALA A 680 -21.20 -17.71 -12.40
CA ALA A 680 -21.47 -18.98 -13.07
C ALA A 680 -21.75 -18.86 -14.58
N ALA A 681 -22.10 -17.66 -15.06
CA ALA A 681 -22.42 -17.37 -16.45
C ALA A 681 -21.26 -16.68 -17.20
N ILE A 682 -20.20 -16.27 -16.50
CA ILE A 682 -19.05 -15.62 -17.15
C ILE A 682 -18.27 -16.66 -17.97
N GLU A 683 -18.18 -16.43 -19.28
CA GLU A 683 -17.42 -17.28 -20.19
C GLU A 683 -15.92 -17.19 -19.88
N ALA A 684 -15.20 -18.31 -20.04
CA ALA A 684 -13.78 -18.41 -19.69
C ALA A 684 -12.85 -17.51 -20.52
N ASN A 685 -13.30 -17.02 -21.67
CA ASN A 685 -12.60 -16.07 -22.55
C ASN A 685 -13.17 -14.65 -22.47
N ALA A 686 -14.16 -14.39 -21.60
CA ALA A 686 -14.64 -13.02 -21.40
C ALA A 686 -13.47 -12.14 -20.89
N PRO A 687 -13.36 -10.87 -21.34
CA PRO A 687 -12.30 -9.95 -20.89
C PRO A 687 -12.18 -9.80 -19.36
N TYR A 688 -13.28 -10.03 -18.66
CA TYR A 688 -13.43 -9.91 -17.20
C TYR A 688 -13.57 -11.25 -16.47
N ALA A 689 -13.20 -12.38 -17.10
CA ALA A 689 -13.33 -13.71 -16.50
C ALA A 689 -12.45 -13.96 -15.26
N ASP A 690 -11.21 -13.45 -15.26
CA ASP A 690 -10.25 -13.54 -14.15
C ASP A 690 -9.92 -12.15 -13.60
N LEU A 691 -10.96 -11.39 -13.30
CA LEU A 691 -10.84 -10.01 -12.82
C LEU A 691 -10.41 -9.98 -11.35
N THR A 692 -9.30 -9.29 -11.08
CA THR A 692 -8.80 -8.95 -9.72
C THR A 692 -8.38 -7.48 -9.62
N TYR A 693 -8.73 -6.70 -10.63
CA TYR A 693 -8.38 -5.31 -10.82
C TYR A 693 -9.50 -4.63 -11.63
N PRO A 694 -9.59 -3.30 -11.63
CA PRO A 694 -10.54 -2.62 -12.48
C PRO A 694 -10.10 -2.67 -13.94
N LEU A 695 -10.99 -3.16 -14.79
CA LEU A 695 -10.84 -3.16 -16.25
C LEU A 695 -11.73 -2.06 -16.82
N VAL A 696 -11.16 -1.21 -17.66
CA VAL A 696 -11.92 -0.23 -18.44
C VAL A 696 -11.92 -0.66 -19.90
N GLU A 697 -13.10 -0.63 -20.50
CA GLU A 697 -13.35 -0.91 -21.91
C GLU A 697 -13.85 0.34 -22.60
N THR A 698 -13.25 0.67 -23.73
CA THR A 698 -13.80 1.63 -24.69
C THR A 698 -14.21 0.89 -25.96
N PRO A 699 -14.88 1.55 -26.93
CA PRO A 699 -15.18 0.92 -28.22
C PRO A 699 -13.94 0.36 -28.93
N THR A 700 -12.75 0.93 -28.69
CA THR A 700 -11.52 0.59 -29.42
C THR A 700 -10.42 -0.02 -28.55
N GLU A 701 -10.51 0.04 -27.22
CA GLU A 701 -9.39 -0.28 -26.33
C GLU A 701 -9.82 -1.05 -25.07
N TRP A 702 -8.90 -1.85 -24.56
CA TRP A 702 -8.89 -2.36 -23.19
C TRP A 702 -7.83 -1.61 -22.39
N ILE A 703 -8.19 -1.15 -21.21
CA ILE A 703 -7.32 -0.38 -20.33
C ILE A 703 -7.22 -1.10 -18.99
N ILE A 704 -6.03 -1.59 -18.69
CA ILE A 704 -5.73 -2.42 -17.52
C ILE A 704 -4.93 -1.60 -16.51
N HIS A 705 -5.36 -1.60 -15.25
CA HIS A 705 -4.75 -0.79 -14.19
C HIS A 705 -3.83 -1.62 -13.29
N GLY A 706 -2.57 -1.23 -13.22
CA GLY A 706 -1.60 -1.68 -12.23
C GLY A 706 -1.36 -0.63 -11.15
N PHE A 707 -1.06 -1.06 -9.93
CA PHE A 707 -0.82 -0.19 -8.79
C PHE A 707 0.46 -0.56 -8.03
N SER A 708 0.98 0.37 -7.22
CA SER A 708 2.16 0.13 -6.37
C SER A 708 2.00 -1.14 -5.52
N SER A 709 0.79 -1.38 -5.02
CA SER A 709 0.35 -2.65 -4.43
C SER A 709 -0.99 -3.07 -5.07
N PRO A 710 -1.05 -4.24 -5.73
CA PRO A 710 -2.26 -4.72 -6.41
C PRO A 710 -3.49 -4.75 -5.50
N ASN A 711 -3.33 -5.23 -4.26
CA ASN A 711 -4.36 -5.21 -3.23
C ASN A 711 -3.77 -4.77 -1.89
N HIS A 712 -3.55 -3.47 -1.72
CA HIS A 712 -2.90 -2.91 -0.54
C HIS A 712 -3.57 -3.29 0.79
N LEU A 713 -4.91 -3.39 0.82
CA LEU A 713 -5.64 -3.80 2.02
C LEU A 713 -5.31 -5.24 2.42
N ALA A 714 -5.21 -6.16 1.46
CA ALA A 714 -4.83 -7.55 1.73
C ALA A 714 -3.33 -7.73 1.98
N GLU A 715 -2.48 -6.94 1.30
CA GLU A 715 -1.03 -7.11 1.33
C GLU A 715 -0.37 -6.45 2.55
N LEU A 716 -0.91 -5.32 3.02
CA LEU A 716 -0.35 -4.49 4.08
C LEU A 716 -1.11 -4.61 5.42
N GLY A 717 -2.29 -5.22 5.40
CA GLY A 717 -3.01 -5.58 6.63
C GLY A 717 -3.66 -4.41 7.37
N GLN A 718 -3.77 -4.49 8.69
CA GLN A 718 -4.39 -3.46 9.55
C GLN A 718 -3.78 -2.05 9.37
N LYS A 719 -2.53 -1.97 8.94
CA LYS A 719 -1.81 -0.71 8.69
C LYS A 719 -1.79 -0.31 7.22
N ALA A 720 -2.60 -0.94 6.37
CA ALA A 720 -2.60 -0.67 4.94
C ALA A 720 -2.84 0.80 4.60
N GLN A 721 -3.82 1.41 5.28
CA GLN A 721 -4.22 2.80 5.05
C GLN A 721 -3.19 3.83 5.53
N SER A 722 -2.17 3.43 6.30
CA SER A 722 -1.02 4.27 6.68
C SER A 722 0.21 3.95 5.83
N GLN A 723 0.52 2.67 5.67
CA GLN A 723 1.75 2.21 5.02
C GLN A 723 1.76 2.40 3.51
N ILE A 724 0.60 2.42 2.85
CA ILE A 724 0.53 2.56 1.40
C ILE A 724 1.21 3.86 0.92
N TYR A 725 1.04 4.95 1.66
CA TYR A 725 1.65 6.26 1.34
C TYR A 725 3.18 6.25 1.43
N MET A 726 3.77 5.34 2.20
CA MET A 726 5.22 5.16 2.30
C MET A 726 5.79 4.20 1.23
N LYS A 727 4.93 3.42 0.57
CA LYS A 727 5.31 2.38 -0.40
C LYS A 727 5.04 2.75 -1.86
N SER A 728 4.54 3.95 -2.11
CA SER A 728 4.24 4.49 -3.43
C SER A 728 5.44 4.41 -4.40
N THR A 729 5.29 3.73 -5.53
CA THR A 729 6.33 3.65 -6.58
C THR A 729 5.77 3.30 -7.95
N LEU A 730 6.30 3.95 -9.00
CA LEU A 730 5.97 3.63 -10.39
C LEU A 730 6.53 2.29 -10.83
N ASP A 731 7.65 1.83 -10.26
CA ASP A 731 8.29 0.58 -10.68
C ASP A 731 7.41 -0.64 -10.36
N SER A 732 6.86 -0.69 -9.13
CA SER A 732 5.91 -1.73 -8.74
C SER A 732 4.59 -1.61 -9.49
N ALA A 733 4.09 -0.38 -9.72
CA ALA A 733 2.87 -0.15 -10.49
C ALA A 733 2.98 -0.62 -11.95
N LEU A 734 4.11 -0.32 -12.61
CA LEU A 734 4.40 -0.81 -13.96
C LEU A 734 4.54 -2.34 -13.97
N ARG A 735 5.22 -2.93 -12.97
CA ARG A 735 5.33 -4.38 -12.84
C ARG A 735 3.97 -5.04 -12.69
N ASP A 736 3.08 -4.48 -11.87
CA ASP A 736 1.72 -4.97 -11.69
C ASP A 736 0.90 -4.83 -12.99
N ALA A 737 0.95 -3.67 -13.65
CA ALA A 737 0.28 -3.45 -14.94
C ALA A 737 0.74 -4.47 -15.99
N PHE A 738 2.05 -4.72 -16.09
CA PHE A 738 2.62 -5.76 -16.95
C PHE A 738 2.08 -7.15 -16.61
N LEU A 739 2.09 -7.56 -15.35
CA LEU A 739 1.62 -8.89 -14.93
C LEU A 739 0.15 -9.08 -15.29
N LYS A 740 -0.69 -8.07 -15.04
CA LYS A 740 -2.11 -8.09 -15.36
C LYS A 740 -2.38 -8.10 -16.86
N ALA A 741 -1.70 -7.25 -17.63
CA ALA A 741 -1.86 -7.20 -19.09
C ALA A 741 -1.37 -8.48 -19.78
N ARG A 742 -0.26 -9.06 -19.29
CA ARG A 742 0.22 -10.36 -19.74
C ARG A 742 -0.78 -11.46 -19.43
N ARG A 743 -1.31 -11.51 -18.19
CA ARG A 743 -2.34 -12.47 -17.79
C ARG A 743 -3.58 -12.33 -18.66
N PHE A 744 -4.02 -11.10 -18.93
CA PHE A 744 -5.15 -10.80 -19.82
C PHE A 744 -4.93 -11.38 -21.23
N LEU A 745 -3.80 -11.07 -21.86
CA LEU A 745 -3.50 -11.57 -23.22
C LEU A 745 -3.42 -13.10 -23.27
N MET A 746 -2.83 -13.73 -22.25
CA MET A 746 -2.74 -15.19 -22.20
C MET A 746 -4.11 -15.86 -22.00
N GLN A 747 -4.98 -15.27 -21.17
CA GLN A 747 -6.28 -15.88 -20.85
C GLN A 747 -7.36 -15.56 -21.87
N VAL A 748 -7.48 -14.29 -22.25
CA VAL A 748 -8.54 -13.78 -23.12
C VAL A 748 -8.21 -14.01 -24.58
N LYS A 749 -6.95 -13.73 -24.98
CA LYS A 749 -6.47 -13.85 -26.37
C LYS A 749 -5.69 -15.13 -26.65
N ARG A 750 -5.58 -16.03 -25.67
CA ARG A 750 -4.97 -17.38 -25.78
C ARG A 750 -3.53 -17.36 -26.31
N LEU A 751 -2.80 -16.29 -26.03
CA LEU A 751 -1.39 -16.17 -26.40
C LEU A 751 -0.50 -16.91 -25.41
N THR A 752 0.65 -17.39 -25.87
CA THR A 752 1.72 -17.86 -24.98
C THR A 752 2.34 -16.69 -24.21
N GLU A 753 3.10 -16.99 -23.15
CA GLU A 753 3.79 -15.95 -22.36
C GLU A 753 4.78 -15.15 -23.22
N ASP A 754 5.48 -15.82 -24.14
CA ASP A 754 6.46 -15.20 -25.04
C ASP A 754 5.77 -14.27 -26.06
N GLU A 755 4.66 -14.71 -26.66
CA GLU A 755 3.84 -13.89 -27.58
C GLU A 755 3.22 -12.70 -26.86
N ALA A 756 2.65 -12.90 -25.66
CA ALA A 756 2.11 -11.82 -24.85
C ALA A 756 3.20 -10.79 -24.52
N THR A 757 4.39 -11.24 -24.12
CA THR A 757 5.53 -10.35 -23.83
C THR A 757 5.98 -9.58 -25.07
N ALA A 758 6.02 -10.23 -26.23
CA ALA A 758 6.36 -9.57 -27.49
C ALA A 758 5.36 -8.46 -27.84
N ILE A 759 4.05 -8.75 -27.82
CA ILE A 759 3.00 -7.76 -28.12
C ILE A 759 3.02 -6.61 -27.12
N LEU A 760 3.15 -6.90 -25.82
CA LEU A 760 3.24 -5.89 -24.78
C LEU A 760 4.40 -4.92 -25.01
N SER A 761 5.49 -5.39 -25.62
CA SER A 761 6.69 -4.59 -25.85
C SER A 761 6.63 -3.71 -27.10
N VAL A 762 5.81 -4.07 -28.10
CA VAL A 762 5.83 -3.42 -29.42
C VAL A 762 4.52 -2.73 -29.81
N SER A 763 3.42 -2.98 -29.10
CA SER A 763 2.10 -2.45 -29.48
C SER A 763 1.15 -2.14 -28.33
N VAL A 764 1.61 -2.24 -27.07
CA VAL A 764 0.84 -1.83 -25.89
C VAL A 764 1.51 -0.62 -25.25
N ASP A 765 0.74 0.43 -25.04
CA ASP A 765 1.22 1.66 -24.42
C ASP A 765 1.03 1.58 -22.91
N PHE A 766 2.11 1.79 -22.15
CA PHE A 766 2.04 1.92 -20.68
C PHE A 766 2.15 3.40 -20.31
N GLY A 767 1.10 3.93 -19.66
CA GLY A 767 1.01 5.31 -19.21
C GLY A 767 0.91 5.43 -17.70
N VAL A 768 1.44 6.52 -17.14
CA VAL A 768 1.24 6.83 -15.72
C VAL A 768 -0.19 7.33 -15.53
N THR A 769 -0.94 6.72 -14.61
CA THR A 769 -2.33 7.12 -14.33
C THR A 769 -2.33 8.30 -13.36
N GLN A 770 -1.77 8.07 -12.16
CA GLN A 770 -1.56 9.09 -11.12
C GLN A 770 -0.37 8.74 -10.24
N VAL A 771 0.22 9.75 -9.60
CA VAL A 771 1.34 9.63 -8.63
C VAL A 771 1.08 10.39 -7.33
N VAL A 772 -0.18 10.49 -6.91
CA VAL A 772 -0.58 11.38 -5.79
C VAL A 772 -1.50 10.72 -4.76
N ASN A 773 -1.97 9.49 -5.00
CA ASN A 773 -2.97 8.82 -4.16
C ASN A 773 -2.41 7.76 -3.19
N GLY A 774 -1.12 7.79 -2.90
CA GLY A 774 -0.45 6.74 -2.12
C GLY A 774 -0.27 5.45 -2.94
N ASN A 775 -1.35 4.79 -3.35
CA ASN A 775 -1.24 3.66 -4.27
C ASN A 775 -1.12 4.15 -5.72
N TRP A 776 0.08 4.54 -6.16
CA TRP A 776 0.32 5.09 -7.50
C TRP A 776 -0.07 4.10 -8.60
N GLY A 777 -0.57 4.61 -9.72
CA GLY A 777 -1.16 3.82 -10.80
C GLY A 777 -0.45 3.94 -12.14
N VAL A 778 -0.36 2.83 -12.87
CA VAL A 778 0.07 2.74 -14.27
C VAL A 778 -1.00 1.98 -15.05
N HIS A 779 -1.37 2.46 -16.23
CA HIS A 779 -2.34 1.78 -17.10
C HIS A 779 -1.67 1.22 -18.35
N ALA A 780 -2.11 0.05 -18.81
CA ALA A 780 -1.73 -0.55 -20.08
C ALA A 780 -2.89 -0.45 -21.07
N ILE A 781 -2.66 0.12 -22.25
CA ILE A 781 -3.66 0.32 -23.31
C ILE A 781 -3.47 -0.72 -24.40
N ILE A 782 -4.42 -1.64 -24.53
CA ILE A 782 -4.43 -2.69 -25.55
C ILE A 782 -5.52 -2.36 -26.57
N ARG A 783 -5.13 -2.01 -27.80
CA ARG A 783 -6.07 -1.70 -28.89
C ARG A 783 -6.74 -2.96 -29.42
N LYS A 784 -8.08 -2.96 -29.49
CA LYS A 784 -8.87 -4.10 -29.97
C LYS A 784 -8.58 -4.43 -31.43
N GLY A 785 -8.40 -3.41 -32.27
CA GLY A 785 -8.12 -3.58 -33.71
C GLY A 785 -6.78 -4.23 -34.06
N MET A 786 -5.96 -4.61 -33.08
CA MET A 786 -4.76 -5.41 -33.31
C MET A 786 -5.07 -6.90 -33.48
N PHE A 787 -6.24 -7.33 -33.04
CA PHE A 787 -6.68 -8.71 -33.14
C PHE A 787 -7.75 -8.84 -34.23
N ASN A 788 -7.65 -9.90 -35.04
CA ASN A 788 -8.50 -10.13 -36.22
C ASN A 788 -9.67 -11.10 -35.93
N ASP A 789 -9.91 -11.41 -34.66
CA ASP A 789 -10.91 -12.35 -34.18
C ASP A 789 -12.27 -11.71 -33.90
#